data_AF-A0A914B6S1-F1
#
_entry.id   AF-A0A914B6S1-F1
#
_cell.length_a   1.000
_cell.length_b   1.000
_cell.length_c   1.000
_cell.angle_alpha   90.00
_cell.angle_beta   90.00
_cell.angle_gamma   90.00
#
_symmetry.space_group_name_H-M   'P 1'
#
loop_
_entity.id
_entity.type
_entity.pdbx_description
1 polymer ?
#
loop_
_entity_poly.entity_id
_entity_poly.type
_entity_poly.pdbx_seq_one_letter_code
_entity_poly.pdbx_strand_id
1 'polypeptide(L)'
;MDETENRIIFDEFCHETYAESRTSPVVSREKLEIVERVLRGDSKASSSDQRLKRFRAFTQKHKLVLASLQSCGNEEEFVAVKEQNETCKRVVCFEDFFDVIKDVHDNVVGHGSSKSTFNAIQSRYALVPRKAVEKFCSLCVTCQQPKTCKTLKRKHTPPVKWTPIITPNRKSKHKGQAKKFRIETDTFGELEVPADKYYGANTARSFMNFDIGGEREKMPVPLIRAFGVLKGAAAEVNKKFGLDPKKAEYIVKAAKELEEGKLDSHFPLVIWQTGSGTQTNMNVNEVISNRAIQMLGGVMGSKSPIHPNDDVNKSQSSNDTFPTAMHIAVALEIQSCLLPGLHALHDALRQKEEHFKEIVKIGRTHTQDATPLTLGQEFGGYRTQIANGMDRVQDTLPRLYQLAAGGTAVGTGLNTRIGFAEKVAETIKKRTGLPFVTAPNKFEALAARDALLEVHGALNVVACSIMKIANDIRFLGSGPRCGLGELSLPENEPGSSIMPGKVNPTQCEAITMVAAQVMGNQTAVTVGASNGHFELNVFKPMIVSNVLRSIRLLGDGSVSFATKCVAGIVPNTDTISRYLNESLMLVTALNQHIGYDKAAKIAKHAHANGTTLKEAALALGHVTEEQFDQWVRPELMLGPK
;
A
#
# COMPACT_ATOMS: atom_id res chain seq x y z
N MET A 1 11.49 12.52 21.04
CA MET A 1 10.44 12.84 20.06
C MET A 1 11.03 12.63 18.68
N ASP A 2 10.34 11.86 17.85
CA ASP A 2 10.72 11.74 16.44
C ASP A 2 10.30 13.01 15.67
N GLU A 3 10.75 13.13 14.42
CA GLU A 3 10.51 14.33 13.61
C GLU A 3 9.02 14.56 13.31
N THR A 4 8.24 13.49 13.21
CA THR A 4 6.79 13.52 12.97
C THR A 4 6.05 14.15 14.15
N GLU A 5 6.39 13.77 15.37
CA GLU A 5 5.84 14.36 16.60
C GLU A 5 6.19 15.86 16.72
N ASN A 6 7.42 16.23 16.39
CA ASN A 6 7.85 17.64 16.39
C ASN A 6 7.12 18.50 15.35
N ARG A 7 6.80 17.94 14.17
CA ARG A 7 6.00 18.63 13.16
C ARG A 7 4.59 18.93 13.66
N ILE A 8 3.93 17.97 14.29
CA ILE A 8 2.58 18.15 14.87
C ILE A 8 2.59 19.27 15.91
N ILE A 9 3.54 19.24 16.85
CA ILE A 9 3.66 20.28 17.90
C ILE A 9 3.95 21.67 17.31
N PHE A 10 4.72 21.73 16.22
CA PHE A 10 5.02 22.97 15.54
C PHE A 10 3.80 23.52 14.78
N ASP A 11 3.09 22.66 14.06
CA ASP A 11 1.91 23.02 13.27
C ASP A 11 0.77 23.49 14.18
N GLU A 12 0.54 22.82 15.32
CA GLU A 12 -0.40 23.27 16.36
C GLU A 12 -0.02 24.65 16.89
N PHE A 13 1.25 24.87 17.24
CA PHE A 13 1.73 26.19 17.68
C PHE A 13 1.49 27.28 16.62
N CYS A 14 1.78 26.99 15.36
CA CYS A 14 1.57 27.93 14.26
C CYS A 14 0.08 28.23 14.05
N HIS A 15 -0.78 27.22 14.16
CA HIS A 15 -2.22 27.39 14.04
C HIS A 15 -2.77 28.27 15.19
N GLU A 16 -2.45 27.94 16.45
CA GLU A 16 -2.87 28.72 17.63
C GLU A 16 -2.34 30.17 17.58
N THR A 17 -1.09 30.35 17.14
CA THR A 17 -0.45 31.66 17.18
C THR A 17 -0.87 32.57 16.02
N TYR A 18 -1.14 32.01 14.84
CA TYR A 18 -1.27 32.78 13.60
C TYR A 18 -2.60 32.62 12.86
N ALA A 19 -3.31 31.49 12.95
CA ALA A 19 -4.53 31.25 12.16
C ALA A 19 -5.66 32.24 12.50
N GLU A 20 -5.83 32.55 13.79
CA GLU A 20 -6.93 33.42 14.29
C GLU A 20 -6.51 34.88 14.53
N SER A 21 -5.22 35.19 14.43
CA SER A 21 -4.70 36.53 14.75
C SER A 21 -5.08 37.56 13.68
N ARG A 22 -5.93 38.53 14.05
CA ARG A 22 -6.31 39.67 13.19
C ARG A 22 -5.18 40.66 12.92
N THR A 23 -4.05 40.54 13.64
CA THR A 23 -2.92 41.47 13.59
C THR A 23 -1.61 40.82 13.15
N SER A 24 -1.60 39.51 12.91
CA SER A 24 -0.39 38.78 12.51
C SER A 24 -0.01 39.09 11.05
N PRO A 25 1.28 39.28 10.74
CA PRO A 25 1.76 39.53 9.38
C PRO A 25 1.76 38.30 8.47
N VAL A 26 1.20 37.19 8.94
CA VAL A 26 1.30 35.86 8.35
C VAL A 26 0.05 35.57 7.50
N VAL A 27 0.24 34.88 6.38
CA VAL A 27 -0.81 34.60 5.40
C VAL A 27 -1.08 33.09 5.40
N SER A 28 -2.36 32.70 5.36
CA SER A 28 -2.77 31.32 5.13
C SER A 28 -2.79 31.00 3.64
N ARG A 29 -2.72 29.72 3.28
CA ARG A 29 -2.82 29.31 1.87
C ARG A 29 -4.10 29.81 1.20
N GLU A 30 -5.24 29.69 1.86
CA GLU A 30 -6.54 30.19 1.38
C GLU A 30 -6.52 31.71 1.11
N LYS A 31 -5.87 32.50 1.98
CA LYS A 31 -5.74 33.95 1.79
C LYS A 31 -4.81 34.29 0.63
N LEU A 32 -3.72 33.53 0.45
CA LEU A 32 -2.78 33.72 -0.64
C LEU A 32 -3.44 33.42 -2.00
N GLU A 33 -4.22 32.34 -2.11
CA GLU A 33 -4.95 31.98 -3.32
C GLU A 33 -5.95 33.05 -3.77
N ILE A 34 -6.66 33.68 -2.83
CA ILE A 34 -7.57 34.80 -3.12
C ILE A 34 -6.78 36.00 -3.68
N VAL A 35 -5.62 36.30 -3.11
CA VAL A 35 -4.74 37.39 -3.57
C VAL A 35 -4.19 37.09 -4.96
N GLU A 36 -3.78 35.85 -5.23
CA GLU A 36 -3.31 35.44 -6.55
C GLU A 36 -4.40 35.58 -7.61
N ARG A 37 -5.64 35.16 -7.33
CA ARG A 37 -6.76 35.34 -8.27
C ARG A 37 -7.01 36.82 -8.60
N VAL A 38 -6.89 37.70 -7.61
CA VAL A 38 -7.01 39.16 -7.81
C VAL A 38 -5.84 39.71 -8.63
N LEU A 39 -4.59 39.29 -8.37
CA LEU A 39 -3.41 39.71 -9.13
C LEU A 39 -3.44 39.21 -10.58
N ARG A 40 -4.09 38.08 -10.85
CA ARG A 40 -4.31 37.52 -12.19
C ARG A 40 -5.47 38.19 -12.95
N GLY A 41 -6.17 39.17 -12.36
CA GLY A 41 -7.23 39.94 -13.02
C GLY A 41 -8.60 39.26 -13.08
N ASP A 42 -8.88 38.29 -12.20
CA ASP A 42 -10.17 37.58 -12.17
C ASP A 42 -11.32 38.51 -11.73
N SER A 43 -12.26 38.78 -12.64
CA SER A 43 -13.32 39.80 -12.52
C SER A 43 -14.42 39.46 -11.50
N LYS A 44 -14.44 38.24 -10.95
CA LYS A 44 -15.38 37.81 -9.92
C LYS A 44 -14.95 38.17 -8.49
N ALA A 45 -13.70 38.57 -8.28
CA ALA A 45 -13.21 39.01 -6.98
C ALA A 45 -13.52 40.50 -6.76
N SER A 46 -14.65 40.80 -6.13
CA SER A 46 -15.08 42.18 -5.84
C SER A 46 -14.04 42.98 -5.05
N SER A 47 -13.79 44.23 -5.46
CA SER A 47 -12.99 45.22 -4.73
C SER A 47 -13.54 45.54 -3.32
N SER A 48 -14.76 45.08 -3.01
CA SER A 48 -15.39 45.21 -1.70
C SER A 48 -15.02 44.11 -0.69
N ASP A 49 -14.29 43.05 -1.09
CA ASP A 49 -13.93 41.96 -0.17
C ASP A 49 -13.10 42.47 1.01
N GLN A 50 -13.63 42.27 2.22
CA GLN A 50 -13.03 42.73 3.46
C GLN A 50 -11.68 42.06 3.76
N ARG A 51 -11.45 40.85 3.22
CA ARG A 51 -10.16 40.14 3.30
C ARG A 51 -9.11 40.83 2.43
N LEU A 52 -9.47 41.24 1.22
CA LEU A 52 -8.58 41.98 0.31
C LEU A 52 -8.24 43.37 0.86
N LYS A 53 -9.21 44.08 1.46
CA LYS A 53 -8.97 45.36 2.13
C LYS A 53 -8.00 45.24 3.31
N ARG A 54 -8.16 44.21 4.15
CA ARG A 54 -7.23 43.93 5.26
C ARG A 54 -5.81 43.61 4.76
N PHE A 55 -5.70 42.84 3.68
CA PHE A 55 -4.41 42.50 3.09
C PHE A 55 -3.72 43.70 2.43
N ARG A 56 -4.45 44.56 1.70
CA ARG A 56 -3.90 45.82 1.16
C ARG A 56 -3.44 46.78 2.24
N ALA A 57 -4.21 46.91 3.33
CA ALA A 57 -3.78 47.70 4.49
C ALA A 57 -2.51 47.13 5.13
N PHE A 58 -2.39 45.80 5.18
CA PHE A 58 -1.20 45.11 5.67
C PHE A 58 0.03 45.38 4.79
N THR A 59 -0.08 45.21 3.47
CA THR A 59 1.05 45.46 2.55
C THR A 59 1.48 46.93 2.58
N GLN A 60 0.54 47.86 2.64
CA GLN A 60 0.84 49.29 2.77
C GLN A 60 1.54 49.62 4.10
N LYS A 61 1.05 49.07 5.23
CA LYS A 61 1.67 49.24 6.55
C LYS A 61 3.12 48.75 6.58
N HIS A 62 3.41 47.68 5.86
CA HIS A 62 4.75 47.07 5.82
C HIS A 62 5.58 47.45 4.59
N LYS A 63 5.13 48.44 3.80
CA LYS A 63 5.77 48.92 2.55
C LYS A 63 6.07 47.79 1.55
N LEU A 64 5.18 46.81 1.48
CA LEU A 64 5.29 45.65 0.59
C LEU A 64 4.62 45.99 -0.74
N VAL A 65 5.32 45.79 -1.86
CA VAL A 65 4.71 45.79 -3.21
C VAL A 65 4.47 44.34 -3.62
N LEU A 66 3.20 43.98 -3.86
CA LEU A 66 2.83 42.69 -4.42
C LEU A 66 3.08 42.74 -5.93
N ALA A 67 3.87 41.80 -6.43
CA ALA A 67 4.17 41.67 -7.85
C ALA A 67 3.82 40.26 -8.33
N SER A 68 3.33 40.14 -9.57
CA SER A 68 3.31 38.86 -10.29
C SER A 68 4.72 38.56 -10.79
N LEU A 69 5.17 37.30 -10.71
CA LEU A 69 6.58 36.96 -10.89
C LEU A 69 7.11 37.12 -12.33
N GLN A 70 6.23 37.25 -13.34
CA GLN A 70 6.62 37.73 -14.69
C GLN A 70 7.31 39.10 -14.66
N SER A 71 7.00 39.96 -13.69
CA SER A 71 7.64 41.27 -13.51
C SER A 71 8.95 41.21 -12.70
N CYS A 72 9.35 40.02 -12.22
CA CYS A 72 10.53 39.79 -11.38
C CYS A 72 11.58 38.85 -12.00
N GLY A 73 11.36 38.34 -13.22
CA GLY A 73 12.38 37.63 -14.02
C GLY A 73 12.60 36.14 -13.71
N ASN A 74 11.67 35.44 -13.06
CA ASN A 74 11.75 33.99 -12.80
C ASN A 74 10.50 33.25 -13.32
N GLU A 75 10.64 31.97 -13.69
CA GLU A 75 9.61 31.13 -14.36
C GLU A 75 8.56 30.47 -13.44
N GLU A 76 8.66 30.61 -12.11
CA GLU A 76 7.66 30.05 -11.17
C GLU A 76 6.73 31.14 -10.60
N GLU A 77 5.43 30.83 -10.45
CA GLU A 77 4.41 31.75 -9.94
C GLU A 77 4.45 31.88 -8.40
N PHE A 78 4.89 33.04 -7.86
CA PHE A 78 4.70 33.38 -6.43
C PHE A 78 4.31 34.85 -6.24
N VAL A 79 3.84 35.16 -5.03
CA VAL A 79 3.68 36.53 -4.52
C VAL A 79 4.98 36.96 -3.86
N ALA A 80 5.59 38.04 -4.35
CA ALA A 80 6.82 38.61 -3.79
C ALA A 80 6.57 39.95 -3.09
N VAL A 81 7.42 40.27 -2.12
CA VAL A 81 7.54 41.59 -1.49
C VAL A 81 8.79 42.28 -2.02
N LYS A 82 8.66 43.52 -2.53
CA LYS A 82 9.80 44.42 -2.80
C LYS A 82 10.13 45.25 -1.55
N GLU A 83 11.27 45.00 -0.90
CA GLU A 83 11.81 45.91 0.13
C GLU A 83 12.49 47.13 -0.54
N GLN A 84 12.80 48.19 0.23
CA GLN A 84 13.33 49.48 -0.28
C GLN A 84 14.60 49.38 -1.16
N ASN A 85 15.28 48.22 -1.17
CA ASN A 85 16.50 47.93 -1.96
C ASN A 85 16.25 47.06 -3.21
N GLU A 86 15.00 46.99 -3.69
CA GLU A 86 14.57 46.22 -4.88
C GLU A 86 14.69 44.68 -4.82
N THR A 87 15.11 44.11 -3.69
CA THR A 87 15.14 42.65 -3.50
C THR A 87 13.75 42.06 -3.36
N CYS A 88 13.43 41.07 -4.20
CA CYS A 88 12.19 40.31 -4.14
C CYS A 88 12.34 39.10 -3.21
N LYS A 89 11.47 39.00 -2.20
CA LYS A 89 11.41 37.84 -1.30
C LYS A 89 10.09 37.09 -1.48
N ARG A 90 10.14 35.77 -1.53
CA ARG A 90 8.96 34.90 -1.64
C ARG A 90 8.16 34.95 -0.35
N VAL A 91 6.84 35.18 -0.45
CA VAL A 91 5.93 35.02 0.69
C VAL A 91 5.75 33.54 1.00
N VAL A 92 5.80 33.19 2.29
CA VAL A 92 5.61 31.81 2.76
C VAL A 92 4.33 31.74 3.58
N CYS A 93 3.48 30.76 3.27
CA CYS A 93 2.29 30.46 4.06
C CYS A 93 2.68 29.79 5.38
N PHE A 94 1.92 30.01 6.45
CA PHE A 94 2.32 29.44 7.75
C PHE A 94 2.28 27.92 7.77
N GLU A 95 1.43 27.33 6.95
CA GLU A 95 1.32 25.89 6.71
C GLU A 95 2.64 25.30 6.16
N ASP A 96 3.49 26.13 5.56
CA ASP A 96 4.78 25.75 4.98
C ASP A 96 5.98 26.17 5.84
N PHE A 97 5.76 26.79 7.01
CA PHE A 97 6.85 27.27 7.86
C PHE A 97 7.77 26.16 8.34
N PHE A 98 7.25 24.98 8.68
CA PHE A 98 8.09 23.89 9.18
C PHE A 98 9.14 23.49 8.15
N ASP A 99 8.71 23.21 6.92
CA ASP A 99 9.57 22.71 5.85
C ASP A 99 10.58 23.77 5.40
N VAL A 100 10.16 25.04 5.29
CA VAL A 100 11.05 26.16 4.92
C VAL A 100 12.08 26.44 6.00
N ILE A 101 11.66 26.49 7.27
CA ILE A 101 12.59 26.75 8.38
C ILE A 101 13.56 25.57 8.51
N LYS A 102 13.10 24.33 8.35
CA LYS A 102 13.93 23.13 8.37
C LYS A 102 15.00 23.17 7.30
N ASP A 103 14.64 23.40 6.04
CA ASP A 103 15.62 23.45 4.95
C ASP A 103 16.70 24.51 5.21
N VAL A 104 16.30 25.72 5.62
CA VAL A 104 17.27 26.78 5.94
C VAL A 104 18.10 26.43 7.18
N HIS A 105 17.50 25.86 8.21
CA HIS A 105 18.19 25.51 9.45
C HIS A 105 19.21 24.39 9.24
N ASP A 106 18.83 23.34 8.51
CA ASP A 106 19.63 22.13 8.31
C ASP A 106 20.68 22.34 7.22
N ASN A 107 20.26 22.84 6.05
CA ASN A 107 21.10 22.84 4.84
C ASN A 107 21.84 24.17 4.62
N VAL A 108 21.30 25.30 5.08
CA VAL A 108 21.91 26.63 4.86
C VAL A 108 22.73 27.07 6.07
N VAL A 109 22.18 26.92 7.27
CA VAL A 109 22.81 27.40 8.51
C VAL A 109 23.56 26.27 9.25
N GLY A 110 23.20 25.01 9.03
CA GLY A 110 23.86 23.86 9.65
C GLY A 110 23.65 23.78 11.16
N HIS A 111 22.41 23.83 11.62
CA HIS A 111 22.03 23.76 13.05
C HIS A 111 22.57 24.91 13.93
N GLY A 112 22.63 26.12 13.37
CA GLY A 112 23.02 27.33 14.10
C GLY A 112 21.97 27.80 15.12
N SER A 113 22.22 28.96 15.74
CA SER A 113 21.24 29.59 16.65
C SER A 113 19.94 29.98 15.93
N SER A 114 18.84 30.11 16.68
CA SER A 114 17.58 30.66 16.14
C SER A 114 17.77 32.04 15.51
N LYS A 115 18.70 32.85 16.03
CA LYS A 115 19.08 34.16 15.44
C LYS A 115 19.73 34.02 14.06
N SER A 116 20.68 33.10 13.89
CA SER A 116 21.32 32.86 12.59
C SER A 116 20.36 32.27 11.57
N THR A 117 19.50 31.34 12.00
CA THR A 117 18.46 30.76 11.13
C THR A 117 17.45 31.82 10.73
N PHE A 118 17.00 32.69 11.65
CA PHE A 118 16.10 33.78 11.33
C PHE A 118 16.70 34.76 10.32
N ASN A 119 17.97 35.13 10.48
CA ASN A 119 18.65 36.02 9.53
C ASN A 119 18.76 35.41 8.13
N ALA A 120 19.06 34.11 8.03
CA ALA A 120 19.13 33.40 6.75
C ALA A 120 17.76 33.23 6.08
N ILE A 121 16.69 33.09 6.88
CA ILE A 121 15.33 33.09 6.36
C ILE A 121 14.96 34.47 5.83
N GLN A 122 15.25 35.53 6.58
CA GLN A 122 14.92 36.90 6.20
C GLN A 122 15.66 37.40 4.95
N SER A 123 16.73 36.74 4.51
CA SER A 123 17.38 37.09 3.23
C SER A 123 16.69 36.47 2.00
N ARG A 124 15.85 35.45 2.19
CA ARG A 124 15.22 34.67 1.09
C ARG A 124 13.70 34.73 1.07
N TYR A 125 13.09 34.80 2.26
CA TYR A 125 11.66 34.68 2.46
C TYR A 125 11.11 35.89 3.21
N ALA A 126 9.88 36.27 2.85
CA ALA A 126 9.12 37.31 3.53
C ALA A 126 8.14 36.67 4.52
N LEU A 127 7.78 37.42 5.56
CA LEU A 127 6.67 37.14 6.48
C LEU A 127 6.81 35.90 7.37
N VAL A 128 7.96 35.24 7.43
CA VAL A 128 8.26 34.19 8.43
C VAL A 128 8.61 34.85 9.77
N PRO A 129 7.80 34.71 10.84
CA PRO A 129 8.04 35.38 12.12
C PRO A 129 9.19 34.75 12.89
N ARG A 130 9.92 35.58 13.64
CA ARG A 130 11.02 35.13 14.51
C ARG A 130 10.57 34.07 15.52
N LYS A 131 9.38 34.21 16.09
CA LYS A 131 8.80 33.24 17.04
C LYS A 131 8.61 31.85 16.44
N ALA A 132 8.24 31.76 15.16
CA ALA A 132 8.15 30.47 14.46
C ALA A 132 9.55 29.84 14.35
N VAL A 133 10.56 30.60 13.94
CA VAL A 133 11.94 30.10 13.88
C VAL A 133 12.47 29.66 15.24
N GLU A 134 12.18 30.42 16.30
CA GLU A 134 12.57 30.08 17.67
C GLU A 134 11.89 28.78 18.15
N LYS A 135 10.59 28.61 17.88
CA LYS A 135 9.85 27.38 18.19
C LYS A 135 10.40 26.19 17.41
N PHE A 136 10.69 26.35 16.11
CA PHE A 136 11.29 25.28 15.33
C PHE A 136 12.65 24.86 15.89
N CYS A 137 13.55 25.83 16.12
CA CYS A 137 14.88 25.55 16.66
C CYS A 137 14.81 24.93 18.06
N SER A 138 13.80 25.25 18.86
CA SER A 138 13.60 24.63 20.16
C SER A 138 13.12 23.19 20.07
N LEU A 139 12.48 22.78 18.97
CA LEU A 139 12.03 21.40 18.67
C LEU A 139 13.05 20.57 17.87
N CYS A 140 14.06 21.22 17.27
CA CYS A 140 15.06 20.56 16.44
C CYS A 140 15.84 19.49 17.24
N VAL A 141 15.68 18.23 16.85
CA VAL A 141 16.28 17.05 17.52
C VAL A 141 17.80 17.19 17.63
N THR A 142 18.47 17.63 16.55
CA THR A 142 19.92 17.85 16.54
C THR A 142 20.36 18.97 17.49
N CYS A 143 19.56 20.02 17.65
CA CYS A 143 19.87 21.15 18.53
C CYS A 143 19.55 20.90 20.01
N GLN A 144 18.57 20.04 20.31
CA GLN A 144 18.18 19.65 21.67
C GLN A 144 19.16 18.67 22.31
N GLN A 145 20.02 18.01 21.53
CA GLN A 145 21.09 17.20 22.09
C GLN A 145 22.06 18.08 22.91
N PRO A 146 22.47 17.66 24.13
CA PRO A 146 23.27 18.51 25.01
C PRO A 146 24.58 18.94 24.33
N LYS A 147 24.68 20.24 24.02
CA LYS A 147 25.92 20.87 23.53
C LYS A 147 26.91 20.98 24.68
N THR A 148 27.89 20.09 24.76
CA THR A 148 29.10 20.26 25.57
C THR A 148 29.81 21.56 25.17
N CYS A 149 30.02 22.49 26.12
CA CYS A 149 30.54 23.85 25.92
C CYS A 149 31.78 24.02 26.83
N LYS A 150 32.95 24.61 26.53
CA LYS A 150 33.70 25.26 25.41
C LYS A 150 35.16 25.40 25.97
N THR A 151 36.29 25.39 25.26
CA THR A 151 37.02 26.43 24.46
C THR A 151 38.51 26.01 24.56
N LEU A 152 39.38 25.85 23.55
CA LEU A 152 40.10 26.88 22.79
C LEU A 152 41.16 26.19 21.88
N LYS A 153 41.30 26.72 20.66
CA LYS A 153 42.45 26.65 19.71
C LYS A 153 42.93 25.26 19.26
N ARG A 154 42.37 24.90 18.09
CA ARG A 154 42.78 23.90 17.10
C ARG A 154 44.30 23.72 17.02
N LYS A 155 44.78 22.56 17.48
CA LYS A 155 46.06 21.97 17.07
C LYS A 155 45.82 20.54 16.61
N HIS A 156 46.44 20.25 15.46
CA HIS A 156 46.56 18.94 14.85
C HIS A 156 47.11 17.89 15.82
N THR A 157 46.36 16.81 16.00
CA THR A 157 46.83 15.44 16.24
C THR A 157 45.68 14.47 15.91
N PRO A 158 45.96 13.19 15.56
CA PRO A 158 45.33 12.47 14.46
C PRO A 158 43.98 11.82 14.84
N PRO A 159 43.22 11.27 13.88
CA PRO A 159 41.86 10.82 14.12
C PRO A 159 41.85 9.58 15.04
N VAL A 160 41.22 9.70 16.21
CA VAL A 160 40.66 8.53 16.89
C VAL A 160 39.34 8.22 16.20
N LYS A 161 39.39 7.17 15.38
CA LYS A 161 38.28 6.59 14.63
C LYS A 161 37.04 6.44 15.52
N TRP A 162 35.96 7.14 15.17
CA TRP A 162 34.63 6.69 15.54
C TRP A 162 34.31 5.46 14.71
N THR A 163 34.59 4.30 15.29
CA THR A 163 34.06 3.02 14.82
C THR A 163 32.54 3.08 14.94
N PRO A 164 31.79 2.70 13.90
CA PRO A 164 30.34 2.59 14.00
C PRO A 164 29.99 1.62 15.14
N ILE A 165 29.02 1.98 15.98
CA ILE A 165 28.34 0.99 16.82
C ILE A 165 27.47 0.16 15.88
N ILE A 166 28.12 -0.75 15.17
CA ILE A 166 27.58 -2.05 14.82
C ILE A 166 27.26 -2.65 16.18
N THR A 167 25.98 -2.79 16.54
CA THR A 167 25.64 -3.75 17.59
C THR A 167 26.24 -5.08 17.16
N PRO A 168 27.20 -5.65 17.92
CA PRO A 168 27.61 -7.01 17.66
C PRO A 168 26.35 -7.83 17.84
N ASN A 169 26.05 -8.60 16.81
CA ASN A 169 25.24 -9.80 16.90
C ASN A 169 25.38 -10.37 18.31
N ARG A 170 24.28 -10.40 19.08
CA ARG A 170 24.24 -10.96 20.42
C ARG A 170 24.80 -12.37 20.24
N LYS A 171 26.06 -12.59 20.64
CA LYS A 171 26.63 -13.93 20.74
C LYS A 171 25.78 -14.62 21.78
N SER A 172 24.72 -15.29 21.33
CA SER A 172 24.28 -16.48 22.02
C SER A 172 25.57 -17.29 22.19
N LYS A 173 25.88 -17.65 23.43
CA LYS A 173 26.88 -18.66 23.71
C LYS A 173 26.33 -20.02 23.25
N HIS A 174 26.02 -20.15 21.96
CA HIS A 174 26.23 -21.41 21.29
C HIS A 174 27.74 -21.47 21.04
N LYS A 175 28.38 -22.51 21.58
CA LYS A 175 29.71 -22.94 21.14
C LYS A 175 29.61 -23.29 19.65
N GLY A 176 29.65 -22.29 18.78
CA GLY A 176 29.48 -22.43 17.34
C GLY A 176 30.85 -22.47 16.65
N GLN A 177 31.08 -23.51 15.85
CA GLN A 177 32.26 -23.71 15.00
C GLN A 177 32.61 -22.44 14.21
N ALA A 178 33.91 -22.19 14.00
CA ALA A 178 34.38 -21.16 13.08
C ALA A 178 33.68 -21.31 11.72
N LYS A 179 33.01 -20.25 11.23
CA LYS A 179 32.39 -20.26 9.90
C LYS A 179 33.48 -20.44 8.87
N LYS A 180 33.50 -21.61 8.22
CA LYS A 180 34.41 -21.90 7.11
C LYS A 180 33.97 -21.06 5.91
N PHE A 181 34.94 -20.51 5.18
CA PHE A 181 34.72 -19.81 3.92
C PHE A 181 35.40 -20.58 2.78
N ARG A 182 34.91 -20.39 1.56
CA ARG A 182 35.59 -20.76 0.33
C ARG A 182 35.89 -19.49 -0.47
N ILE A 183 36.97 -19.51 -1.23
CA ILE A 183 37.30 -18.42 -2.15
C ILE A 183 36.66 -18.71 -3.50
N GLU A 184 35.89 -17.76 -4.01
CA GLU A 184 35.40 -17.77 -5.38
C GLU A 184 35.85 -16.50 -6.11
N THR A 185 35.80 -16.54 -7.44
CA THR A 185 36.22 -15.43 -8.30
C THR A 185 35.10 -14.94 -9.20
N ASP A 186 35.05 -13.63 -9.39
CA ASP A 186 34.39 -12.97 -10.51
C ASP A 186 35.40 -12.07 -11.24
N THR A 187 34.95 -11.26 -12.20
CA THR A 187 35.83 -10.40 -13.01
C THR A 187 36.50 -9.28 -12.22
N PHE A 188 36.05 -8.98 -11.00
CA PHE A 188 36.67 -7.99 -10.10
C PHE A 188 37.55 -8.63 -9.02
N GLY A 189 37.78 -9.95 -9.07
CA GLY A 189 38.72 -10.66 -8.22
C GLY A 189 38.06 -11.66 -7.27
N GLU A 190 38.80 -12.00 -6.21
CA GLU A 190 38.42 -13.00 -5.22
C GLU A 190 37.44 -12.45 -4.18
N LEU A 191 36.53 -13.32 -3.73
CA LEU A 191 35.58 -13.06 -2.66
C LEU A 191 35.45 -14.27 -1.74
N GLU A 192 35.35 -14.00 -0.43
CA GLU A 192 35.03 -15.01 0.57
C GLU A 192 33.52 -15.30 0.57
N VAL A 193 33.18 -16.58 0.37
CA VAL A 193 31.80 -17.07 0.38
C VAL A 193 31.65 -18.09 1.50
N PRO A 194 30.61 -18.01 2.37
CA PRO A 194 30.40 -19.02 3.41
C PRO A 194 30.32 -20.43 2.84
N ALA A 195 31.09 -21.36 3.40
CA ALA A 195 31.21 -22.73 2.87
C ALA A 195 29.90 -23.53 2.93
N ASP A 196 28.95 -23.12 3.78
CA ASP A 196 27.62 -23.71 3.94
C ASP A 196 26.55 -23.08 3.03
N LYS A 197 26.93 -22.16 2.12
CA LYS A 197 26.00 -21.48 1.22
C LYS A 197 26.26 -21.81 -0.24
N TYR A 198 25.21 -22.18 -0.98
CA TYR A 198 25.30 -22.49 -2.41
C TYR A 198 25.45 -21.28 -3.33
N TYR A 199 25.16 -20.05 -2.88
CA TYR A 199 25.42 -18.86 -3.71
C TYR A 199 26.93 -18.62 -3.87
N GLY A 200 27.36 -17.89 -4.90
CA GLY A 200 28.78 -17.70 -5.24
C GLY A 200 29.25 -16.24 -5.16
N ALA A 201 30.33 -15.95 -5.89
CA ALA A 201 30.99 -14.64 -5.88
C ALA A 201 30.06 -13.48 -6.30
N ASN A 202 29.23 -13.66 -7.34
CA ASN A 202 28.35 -12.56 -7.78
C ASN A 202 27.31 -12.21 -6.73
N THR A 203 26.75 -13.22 -6.05
CA THR A 203 25.82 -13.00 -4.95
C THR A 203 26.50 -12.33 -3.77
N ALA A 204 27.70 -12.77 -3.38
CA ALA A 204 28.46 -12.16 -2.30
C ALA A 204 28.75 -10.68 -2.59
N ARG A 205 29.18 -10.36 -3.82
CA ARG A 205 29.41 -8.97 -4.24
C ARG A 205 28.13 -8.14 -4.22
N SER A 206 27.04 -8.71 -4.71
CA SER A 206 25.74 -8.06 -4.73
C SER A 206 25.25 -7.75 -3.32
N PHE A 207 25.42 -8.70 -2.39
CA PHE A 207 25.07 -8.53 -0.99
C PHE A 207 25.86 -7.38 -0.33
N MET A 208 27.13 -7.20 -0.69
CA MET A 208 27.96 -6.08 -0.20
C MET A 208 27.52 -4.71 -0.73
N ASN A 209 27.01 -4.65 -1.97
CA ASN A 209 26.73 -3.39 -2.67
C ASN A 209 25.29 -2.89 -2.50
N PHE A 210 24.34 -3.78 -2.16
CA PHE A 210 22.92 -3.47 -2.04
C PHE A 210 22.42 -3.76 -0.62
N ASP A 211 23.00 -3.08 0.38
CA ASP A 211 22.63 -3.20 1.79
C ASP A 211 21.54 -2.19 2.18
N ILE A 212 20.33 -2.39 1.67
CA ILE A 212 19.19 -1.47 1.86
C ILE A 212 18.05 -2.22 2.53
N GLY A 213 17.67 -1.80 3.74
CA GLY A 213 16.50 -2.28 4.50
C GLY A 213 16.68 -3.61 5.24
N GLY A 214 17.79 -4.32 5.03
CA GLY A 214 18.16 -5.51 5.77
C GLY A 214 17.27 -6.73 5.50
N GLU A 215 17.17 -7.64 6.48
CA GLU A 215 16.55 -8.96 6.28
C GLU A 215 15.06 -8.92 5.91
N ARG A 216 14.33 -7.89 6.32
CA ARG A 216 12.90 -7.73 5.99
C ARG A 216 12.66 -7.45 4.51
N GLU A 217 13.66 -6.90 3.82
CA GLU A 217 13.58 -6.52 2.42
C GLU A 217 14.17 -7.58 1.48
N LYS A 218 14.41 -8.81 1.97
CA LYS A 218 14.81 -9.94 1.12
C LYS A 218 13.80 -10.16 0.01
N MET A 219 14.29 -10.66 -1.13
CA MET A 219 13.43 -11.01 -2.26
C MET A 219 12.31 -11.98 -1.84
N PRO A 220 11.05 -11.79 -2.28
CA PRO A 220 9.96 -12.67 -1.91
C PRO A 220 10.23 -14.13 -2.28
N VAL A 221 10.01 -15.05 -1.34
CA VAL A 221 10.21 -16.49 -1.53
C VAL A 221 9.44 -17.05 -2.75
N PRO A 222 8.17 -16.67 -3.03
CA PRO A 222 7.48 -17.15 -4.22
C PRO A 222 8.22 -16.84 -5.53
N LEU A 223 8.90 -15.68 -5.62
CA LEU A 223 9.70 -15.33 -6.78
C LEU A 223 10.92 -16.25 -6.93
N ILE A 224 11.61 -16.53 -5.82
CA ILE A 224 12.77 -17.43 -5.79
C ILE A 224 12.38 -18.85 -6.23
N ARG A 225 11.23 -19.35 -5.79
CA ARG A 225 10.73 -20.67 -6.20
C ARG A 225 10.30 -20.69 -7.67
N ALA A 226 9.68 -19.62 -8.17
CA ALA A 226 9.34 -19.46 -9.58
C ALA A 226 10.57 -19.46 -10.50
N PHE A 227 11.70 -18.94 -10.03
CA PHE A 227 12.98 -19.09 -10.72
C PHE A 227 13.40 -20.56 -10.86
N GLY A 228 13.16 -21.41 -9.87
CA GLY A 228 13.34 -22.86 -9.99
C GLY A 228 12.52 -23.44 -11.14
N VAL A 229 11.24 -23.06 -11.24
CA VAL A 229 10.36 -23.48 -12.34
C VAL A 229 10.95 -23.10 -13.70
N LEU A 230 11.42 -21.86 -13.85
CA LEU A 230 12.04 -21.38 -15.08
C LEU A 230 13.33 -22.13 -15.41
N LYS A 231 14.25 -22.27 -14.46
CA LYS A 231 15.58 -22.85 -14.69
C LYS A 231 15.51 -24.35 -14.99
N GLY A 232 14.61 -25.08 -14.31
CA GLY A 232 14.35 -26.48 -14.64
C GLY A 232 13.77 -26.63 -16.06
N ALA A 233 12.80 -25.79 -16.43
CA ALA A 233 12.24 -25.81 -17.79
C ALA A 233 13.28 -25.46 -18.86
N ALA A 234 14.12 -24.44 -18.62
CA ALA A 234 15.17 -24.05 -19.54
C ALA A 234 16.22 -25.17 -19.74
N ALA A 235 16.63 -25.85 -18.67
CA ALA A 235 17.55 -26.98 -18.75
C ALA A 235 16.95 -28.16 -19.52
N GLU A 236 15.66 -28.46 -19.31
CA GLU A 236 14.95 -29.50 -20.07
C GLU A 236 14.92 -29.22 -21.57
N VAL A 237 14.62 -27.97 -21.94
CA VAL A 237 14.58 -27.52 -23.34
C VAL A 237 15.97 -27.52 -23.96
N ASN A 238 16.98 -27.04 -23.21
CA ASN A 238 18.34 -26.91 -23.72
C ASN A 238 19.03 -28.24 -23.99
N LYS A 239 18.53 -29.38 -23.50
CA LYS A 239 18.95 -30.71 -23.99
C LYS A 239 18.85 -30.82 -25.52
N LYS A 240 17.84 -30.18 -26.12
CA LYS A 240 17.63 -30.15 -27.58
C LYS A 240 18.53 -29.12 -28.28
N PHE A 241 19.18 -28.23 -27.53
CA PHE A 241 20.01 -27.14 -28.03
C PHE A 241 21.47 -27.23 -27.57
N GLY A 242 21.93 -28.44 -27.25
CA GLY A 242 23.34 -28.75 -27.01
C GLY A 242 23.80 -28.60 -25.55
N LEU A 243 22.89 -28.53 -24.58
CA LEU A 243 23.26 -28.79 -23.18
C LEU A 243 23.43 -30.29 -22.98
N ASP A 244 24.57 -30.69 -22.40
CA ASP A 244 24.86 -32.08 -22.08
C ASP A 244 23.70 -32.71 -21.27
N PRO A 245 23.17 -33.89 -21.67
CA PRO A 245 22.02 -34.50 -21.01
C PRO A 245 22.23 -34.76 -19.51
N LYS A 246 23.44 -35.13 -19.10
CA LYS A 246 23.76 -35.39 -17.69
C LYS A 246 23.78 -34.08 -16.91
N LYS A 247 24.40 -33.02 -17.44
CA LYS A 247 24.32 -31.67 -16.84
C LYS A 247 22.87 -31.22 -16.67
N ALA A 248 22.07 -31.35 -17.73
CA ALA A 248 20.66 -30.96 -17.71
C ALA A 248 19.87 -31.71 -16.63
N GLU A 249 20.08 -33.01 -16.47
CA GLU A 249 19.43 -33.83 -15.43
C GLU A 249 19.68 -33.25 -14.02
N TYR A 250 20.93 -32.95 -13.67
CA TYR A 250 21.27 -32.45 -12.34
C TYR A 250 20.84 -30.99 -12.13
N ILE A 251 20.85 -30.16 -13.18
CA ILE A 251 20.28 -28.81 -13.11
C ILE A 251 18.78 -28.88 -12.83
N VAL A 252 18.05 -29.80 -13.49
CA VAL A 252 16.61 -30.00 -13.25
C VAL A 252 16.36 -30.48 -11.81
N LYS A 253 17.16 -31.40 -11.29
CA LYS A 253 17.05 -31.86 -9.89
C LYS A 253 17.29 -30.72 -8.89
N ALA A 254 18.33 -29.92 -9.07
CA ALA A 254 18.62 -28.77 -8.21
C ALA A 254 17.54 -27.67 -8.32
N ALA A 255 17.04 -27.41 -9.52
CA ALA A 255 15.93 -26.48 -9.74
C ALA A 255 14.64 -26.97 -9.06
N LYS A 256 14.38 -28.29 -9.06
CA LYS A 256 13.26 -28.89 -8.34
C LYS A 256 13.36 -28.71 -6.83
N GLU A 257 14.55 -28.85 -6.24
CA GLU A 257 14.75 -28.53 -4.81
C GLU A 257 14.51 -27.05 -4.50
N LEU A 258 14.84 -26.14 -5.43
CA LEU A 258 14.51 -24.72 -5.30
C LEU A 258 12.99 -24.48 -5.34
N GLU A 259 12.28 -25.09 -6.28
CA GLU A 259 10.81 -25.02 -6.38
C GLU A 259 10.12 -25.48 -5.10
N GLU A 260 10.66 -26.54 -4.49
CA GLU A 260 10.14 -27.15 -3.25
C GLU A 260 10.53 -26.37 -1.98
N GLY A 261 11.27 -25.28 -2.10
CA GLY A 261 11.68 -24.43 -0.98
C GLY A 261 12.83 -24.98 -0.13
N LYS A 262 13.49 -26.05 -0.58
CA LYS A 262 14.60 -26.66 0.17
C LYS A 262 15.86 -25.78 0.20
N LEU A 263 15.92 -24.77 -0.67
CA LEU A 263 17.09 -23.93 -0.87
C LEU A 263 16.87 -22.45 -0.50
N ASP A 264 15.73 -22.10 0.12
CA ASP A 264 15.34 -20.70 0.40
C ASP A 264 16.41 -19.93 1.22
N SER A 265 17.17 -20.62 2.09
CA SER A 265 18.21 -20.00 2.94
C SER A 265 19.46 -19.52 2.18
N HIS A 266 19.54 -19.75 0.87
CA HIS A 266 20.69 -19.41 0.01
C HIS A 266 20.46 -18.15 -0.85
N PHE A 267 19.41 -17.37 -0.56
CA PHE A 267 19.04 -16.16 -1.29
C PHE A 267 19.05 -14.95 -0.37
N PRO A 268 20.23 -14.31 -0.16
CA PRO A 268 20.37 -13.23 0.81
C PRO A 268 19.99 -11.84 0.25
N LEU A 269 19.74 -11.74 -1.07
CA LEU A 269 19.60 -10.46 -1.75
C LEU A 269 18.25 -9.79 -1.47
N VAL A 270 18.28 -8.45 -1.42
CA VAL A 270 17.11 -7.61 -1.16
C VAL A 270 16.37 -7.21 -2.44
N ILE A 271 15.14 -6.73 -2.28
CA ILE A 271 14.31 -6.14 -3.34
C ILE A 271 15.03 -4.95 -4.01
N TRP A 272 15.71 -4.14 -3.20
CA TRP A 272 16.39 -2.90 -3.58
C TRP A 272 17.77 -3.16 -4.21
N GLN A 273 17.77 -3.92 -5.29
CA GLN A 273 18.94 -4.28 -6.09
C GLN A 273 18.88 -3.61 -7.48
N THR A 274 19.58 -4.14 -8.50
CA THR A 274 19.34 -3.66 -9.87
C THR A 274 17.88 -3.81 -10.27
N GLY A 275 17.39 -2.80 -10.98
CA GLY A 275 16.01 -2.72 -11.40
C GLY A 275 15.54 -3.80 -12.37
N SER A 276 16.46 -4.46 -13.09
CA SER A 276 16.14 -5.61 -13.93
C SER A 276 16.05 -6.92 -13.14
N GLY A 277 16.54 -6.97 -11.90
CA GLY A 277 16.64 -8.18 -11.09
C GLY A 277 17.77 -9.13 -11.48
N THR A 278 18.78 -8.64 -12.22
CA THR A 278 19.94 -9.43 -12.66
C THR A 278 20.68 -10.10 -11.51
N GLN A 279 20.85 -9.44 -10.34
CA GLN A 279 21.58 -10.07 -9.23
C GLN A 279 20.84 -11.29 -8.69
N THR A 280 19.51 -11.24 -8.55
CA THR A 280 18.71 -12.43 -8.21
C THR A 280 18.82 -13.52 -9.28
N ASN A 281 18.80 -13.20 -10.58
CA ASN A 281 19.02 -14.22 -11.62
C ASN A 281 20.39 -14.90 -11.46
N MET A 282 21.46 -14.13 -11.23
CA MET A 282 22.79 -14.68 -10.99
C MET A 282 22.85 -15.51 -9.70
N ASN A 283 22.20 -15.07 -8.63
CA ASN A 283 22.13 -15.82 -7.38
C ASN A 283 21.45 -17.17 -7.57
N VAL A 284 20.34 -17.22 -8.31
CA VAL A 284 19.67 -18.47 -8.69
C VAL A 284 20.60 -19.37 -9.49
N ASN A 285 21.29 -18.81 -10.49
CA ASN A 285 22.22 -19.58 -11.32
C ASN A 285 23.36 -20.20 -10.48
N GLU A 286 23.94 -19.43 -9.56
CA GLU A 286 25.01 -19.90 -8.66
C GLU A 286 24.52 -20.99 -7.70
N VAL A 287 23.34 -20.80 -7.09
CA VAL A 287 22.76 -21.78 -6.16
C VAL A 287 22.48 -23.10 -6.87
N ILE A 288 21.83 -23.06 -8.04
CA ILE A 288 21.53 -24.25 -8.83
C ILE A 288 22.81 -24.92 -9.34
N SER A 289 23.78 -24.14 -9.83
CA SER A 289 25.09 -24.65 -10.27
C SER A 289 25.80 -25.40 -9.14
N ASN A 290 25.98 -24.77 -7.98
CA ASN A 290 26.69 -25.38 -6.85
C ASN A 290 25.95 -26.58 -6.27
N ARG A 291 24.62 -26.54 -6.22
CA ARG A 291 23.84 -27.70 -5.78
C ARG A 291 23.96 -28.87 -6.76
N ALA A 292 23.91 -28.62 -8.06
CA ALA A 292 24.10 -29.64 -9.09
C ALA A 292 25.54 -30.21 -9.08
N ILE A 293 26.56 -29.37 -8.89
CA ILE A 293 27.96 -29.78 -8.72
C ILE A 293 28.09 -30.71 -7.51
N GLN A 294 27.49 -30.34 -6.37
CA GLN A 294 27.55 -31.16 -5.17
C GLN A 294 26.87 -32.53 -5.38
N MET A 295 25.72 -32.57 -6.06
CA MET A 295 25.05 -33.83 -6.41
C MET A 295 25.90 -34.72 -7.33
N LEU A 296 26.76 -34.11 -8.15
CA LEU A 296 27.73 -34.79 -9.02
C LEU A 296 29.05 -35.16 -8.31
N GLY A 297 29.19 -34.88 -7.02
CA GLY A 297 30.42 -35.12 -6.24
C GLY A 297 31.56 -34.15 -6.54
N GLY A 298 31.27 -33.01 -7.19
CA GLY A 298 32.25 -31.98 -7.50
C GLY A 298 32.49 -30.99 -6.35
N VAL A 299 33.33 -29.98 -6.62
CA VAL A 299 33.72 -28.96 -5.63
C VAL A 299 32.88 -27.70 -5.82
N MET A 300 32.10 -27.31 -4.81
CA MET A 300 31.33 -26.06 -4.84
C MET A 300 32.25 -24.85 -5.08
N GLY A 301 31.80 -23.91 -5.93
CA GLY A 301 32.53 -22.71 -6.32
C GLY A 301 33.49 -22.91 -7.50
N SER A 302 33.77 -24.16 -7.91
CA SER A 302 34.64 -24.44 -9.06
C SER A 302 34.02 -24.10 -10.41
N LYS A 303 32.70 -23.89 -10.46
CA LYS A 303 31.90 -23.72 -11.70
C LYS A 303 32.02 -24.91 -12.67
N SER A 304 32.46 -26.07 -12.19
CA SER A 304 32.66 -27.29 -12.95
C SER A 304 32.09 -28.52 -12.21
N PRO A 305 31.38 -29.42 -12.90
CA PRO A 305 31.10 -29.43 -14.34
C PRO A 305 29.93 -28.52 -14.76
N ILE A 306 29.24 -27.85 -13.83
CA ILE A 306 28.06 -27.00 -14.12
C ILE A 306 28.43 -25.53 -13.98
N HIS A 307 28.52 -24.81 -15.09
CA HIS A 307 28.81 -23.38 -15.08
C HIS A 307 27.51 -22.57 -14.89
N PRO A 308 27.45 -21.59 -13.95
CA PRO A 308 26.23 -20.84 -13.68
C PRO A 308 25.73 -20.04 -14.89
N ASN A 309 26.62 -19.51 -15.73
CA ASN A 309 26.23 -18.81 -16.96
C ASN A 309 25.98 -19.79 -18.12
N ASP A 310 27.03 -20.46 -18.56
CA ASP A 310 27.05 -21.26 -19.78
C ASP A 310 26.13 -22.49 -19.78
N ASP A 311 25.82 -23.05 -18.60
CA ASP A 311 24.91 -24.19 -18.46
C ASP A 311 23.55 -23.76 -17.86
N VAL A 312 23.51 -23.14 -16.68
CA VAL A 312 22.25 -22.82 -15.97
C VAL A 312 21.52 -21.63 -16.62
N ASN A 313 22.25 -20.63 -17.09
CA ASN A 313 21.71 -19.46 -17.81
C ASN A 313 21.73 -19.64 -19.33
N LYS A 314 22.00 -20.84 -19.84
CA LYS A 314 22.08 -21.12 -21.29
C LYS A 314 20.80 -20.68 -22.00
N SER A 315 20.96 -19.98 -23.13
CA SER A 315 19.88 -19.48 -24.00
C SER A 315 18.95 -18.44 -23.37
N GLN A 316 19.32 -17.91 -22.20
CA GLN A 316 18.56 -16.91 -21.44
C GLN A 316 19.36 -15.61 -21.30
N SER A 317 18.67 -14.55 -20.91
CA SER A 317 19.26 -13.26 -20.55
C SER A 317 18.86 -12.88 -19.13
N SER A 318 19.65 -12.04 -18.48
CA SER A 318 19.24 -11.45 -17.21
C SER A 318 17.95 -10.63 -17.34
N ASN A 319 17.68 -10.08 -18.53
CA ASN A 319 16.54 -9.19 -18.77
C ASN A 319 15.23 -9.93 -19.04
N ASP A 320 15.27 -11.17 -19.56
CA ASP A 320 14.06 -11.96 -19.87
C ASP A 320 13.72 -13.05 -18.85
N THR A 321 14.65 -13.34 -17.93
CA THR A 321 14.48 -14.34 -16.87
C THR A 321 13.66 -13.83 -15.68
N PHE A 322 14.05 -12.69 -15.11
CA PHE A 322 13.32 -12.08 -13.99
C PHE A 322 11.85 -11.79 -14.30
N PRO A 323 11.48 -11.12 -15.42
CA PRO A 323 10.07 -10.92 -15.75
C PRO A 323 9.28 -12.22 -15.95
N THR A 324 9.92 -13.26 -16.48
CA THR A 324 9.30 -14.58 -16.59
C THR A 324 9.02 -15.19 -15.21
N ALA A 325 10.00 -15.13 -14.29
CA ALA A 325 9.82 -15.60 -12.92
C ALA A 325 8.74 -14.80 -12.16
N MET A 326 8.64 -13.48 -12.39
CA MET A 326 7.59 -12.65 -11.80
C MET A 326 6.19 -13.15 -12.18
N HIS A 327 5.96 -13.38 -13.49
CA HIS A 327 4.66 -13.82 -13.98
C HIS A 327 4.30 -15.22 -13.46
N ILE A 328 5.27 -16.13 -13.40
CA ILE A 328 5.08 -17.46 -12.81
C ILE A 328 4.71 -17.35 -11.33
N ALA A 329 5.46 -16.57 -10.54
CA ALA A 329 5.22 -16.40 -9.11
C ALA A 329 3.83 -15.83 -8.83
N VAL A 330 3.47 -14.76 -9.54
CA VAL A 330 2.19 -14.06 -9.35
C VAL A 330 1.02 -14.97 -9.74
N ALA A 331 1.11 -15.67 -10.88
CA ALA A 331 0.04 -16.59 -11.29
C ALA A 331 -0.13 -17.76 -10.32
N LEU A 332 0.97 -18.34 -9.82
CA LEU A 332 0.90 -19.41 -8.82
C LEU A 332 0.26 -18.91 -7.52
N GLU A 333 0.67 -17.75 -7.00
CA GLU A 333 0.13 -17.21 -5.75
C GLU A 333 -1.34 -16.73 -5.89
N ILE A 334 -1.76 -16.29 -7.07
CA ILE A 334 -3.20 -16.03 -7.32
C ILE A 334 -4.00 -17.32 -7.15
N GLN A 335 -3.53 -18.42 -7.74
CA GLN A 335 -4.23 -19.71 -7.74
C GLN A 335 -4.17 -20.43 -6.38
N SER A 336 -3.03 -20.34 -5.68
CA SER A 336 -2.79 -21.10 -4.44
C SER A 336 -3.16 -20.35 -3.16
N CYS A 337 -3.20 -19.01 -3.19
CA CYS A 337 -3.40 -18.19 -2.00
C CYS A 337 -4.61 -17.26 -2.14
N LEU A 338 -4.65 -16.41 -3.15
CA LEU A 338 -5.66 -15.35 -3.25
C LEU A 338 -7.05 -15.89 -3.57
N LEU A 339 -7.21 -16.62 -4.68
CA LEU A 339 -8.52 -17.13 -5.09
C LEU A 339 -9.12 -18.08 -4.04
N PRO A 340 -8.36 -19.03 -3.44
CA PRO A 340 -8.87 -19.83 -2.33
C PRO A 340 -9.32 -18.99 -1.13
N GLY A 341 -8.58 -17.93 -0.77
CA GLY A 341 -8.96 -17.04 0.32
C GLY A 341 -10.22 -16.24 0.04
N LEU A 342 -10.37 -15.72 -1.18
CA LEU A 342 -11.59 -15.03 -1.62
C LEU A 342 -12.78 -15.98 -1.71
N HIS A 343 -12.59 -17.23 -2.15
CA HIS A 343 -13.63 -18.26 -2.14
C HIS A 343 -14.11 -18.56 -0.72
N ALA A 344 -13.20 -18.70 0.25
CA ALA A 344 -13.56 -18.92 1.65
C ALA A 344 -14.43 -17.78 2.20
N LEU A 345 -14.09 -16.52 1.88
CA LEU A 345 -14.89 -15.36 2.27
C LEU A 345 -16.24 -15.30 1.55
N HIS A 346 -16.26 -15.53 0.23
CA HIS A 346 -17.48 -15.60 -0.56
C HIS A 346 -18.46 -16.63 0.01
N ASP A 347 -17.96 -17.83 0.33
CA ASP A 347 -18.82 -18.92 0.81
C ASP A 347 -19.33 -18.68 2.22
N ALA A 348 -18.52 -18.09 3.11
CA ALA A 348 -18.97 -17.68 4.43
C ALA A 348 -20.06 -16.60 4.35
N LEU A 349 -19.91 -15.61 3.45
CA LEU A 349 -20.92 -14.59 3.20
C LEU A 349 -22.20 -15.18 2.62
N ARG A 350 -22.10 -16.13 1.66
CA ARG A 350 -23.24 -16.84 1.08
C ARG A 350 -24.04 -17.62 2.13
N GLN A 351 -23.35 -18.29 3.05
CA GLN A 351 -24.02 -19.01 4.15
C GLN A 351 -24.78 -18.06 5.07
N LYS A 352 -24.21 -16.88 5.35
CA LYS A 352 -24.90 -15.84 6.14
C LYS A 352 -26.05 -15.19 5.39
N GLU A 353 -25.90 -14.93 4.10
CA GLU A 353 -26.98 -14.46 3.22
C GLU A 353 -28.21 -15.38 3.33
N GLU A 354 -28.04 -16.70 3.18
CA GLU A 354 -29.14 -17.66 3.30
C GLU A 354 -29.72 -17.71 4.71
N HIS A 355 -28.87 -17.72 5.75
CA HIS A 355 -29.33 -17.76 7.14
C HIS A 355 -30.08 -16.50 7.56
N PHE A 356 -29.80 -15.36 6.94
CA PHE A 356 -30.38 -14.06 7.27
C PHE A 356 -31.51 -13.62 6.32
N LYS A 357 -31.92 -14.49 5.39
CA LYS A 357 -32.86 -14.14 4.31
C LYS A 357 -34.20 -13.57 4.77
N GLU A 358 -34.71 -14.03 5.91
CA GLU A 358 -36.02 -13.61 6.45
C GLU A 358 -35.93 -12.47 7.48
N ILE A 359 -34.71 -12.03 7.84
CA ILE A 359 -34.53 -11.06 8.93
C ILE A 359 -34.64 -9.64 8.36
N VAL A 360 -35.83 -9.06 8.45
CA VAL A 360 -36.11 -7.67 8.02
C VAL A 360 -35.47 -6.68 8.99
N LYS A 361 -34.74 -5.70 8.47
CA LYS A 361 -34.14 -4.59 9.21
C LYS A 361 -34.40 -3.25 8.51
N ILE A 362 -34.11 -2.16 9.20
CA ILE A 362 -34.09 -0.82 8.63
C ILE A 362 -32.87 -0.62 7.74
N GLY A 363 -33.09 -0.16 6.51
CA GLY A 363 -32.02 0.24 5.62
C GLY A 363 -31.37 1.55 6.07
N ARG A 364 -30.15 1.80 5.61
CA ARG A 364 -29.48 3.09 5.82
C ARG A 364 -28.91 3.66 4.54
N THR A 365 -29.30 4.88 4.21
CA THR A 365 -28.71 5.67 3.13
C THR A 365 -28.28 7.01 3.72
N HIS A 366 -27.07 7.49 3.36
CA HIS A 366 -26.48 8.66 4.03
C HIS A 366 -26.40 8.54 5.57
N THR A 367 -26.28 7.30 6.06
CA THR A 367 -26.34 6.92 7.48
C THR A 367 -27.66 7.23 8.21
N GLN A 368 -28.68 7.71 7.50
CA GLN A 368 -30.03 7.92 8.02
C GLN A 368 -30.90 6.69 7.83
N ASP A 369 -31.94 6.56 8.64
CA ASP A 369 -32.96 5.52 8.49
C ASP A 369 -33.61 5.60 7.10
N ALA A 370 -33.79 4.45 6.47
CA ALA A 370 -34.41 4.30 5.16
C ALA A 370 -35.45 3.16 5.15
N THR A 371 -36.04 2.88 3.99
CA THR A 371 -36.96 1.76 3.80
C THR A 371 -36.29 0.41 4.16
N PRO A 372 -37.08 -0.60 4.56
CA PRO A 372 -36.54 -1.87 5.01
C PRO A 372 -35.90 -2.69 3.88
N LEU A 373 -34.98 -3.56 4.28
CA LEU A 373 -34.45 -4.69 3.50
C LEU A 373 -34.16 -5.85 4.45
N THR A 374 -33.91 -7.06 3.94
CA THR A 374 -33.45 -8.16 4.80
C THR A 374 -31.93 -8.11 5.00
N LEU A 375 -31.46 -8.60 6.15
CA LEU A 375 -30.02 -8.83 6.35
C LEU A 375 -29.46 -9.78 5.28
N GLY A 376 -30.25 -10.74 4.81
CA GLY A 376 -29.88 -11.58 3.67
C GLY A 376 -29.61 -10.77 2.40
N GLN A 377 -30.49 -9.83 2.03
CA GLN A 377 -30.27 -8.93 0.89
C GLN A 377 -28.99 -8.10 1.05
N GLU A 378 -28.72 -7.58 2.25
CA GLU A 378 -27.49 -6.83 2.56
C GLU A 378 -26.23 -7.70 2.37
N PHE A 379 -26.24 -8.93 2.91
CA PHE A 379 -25.13 -9.88 2.77
C PHE A 379 -24.97 -10.43 1.35
N GLY A 380 -26.06 -10.55 0.58
CA GLY A 380 -26.01 -10.86 -0.85
C GLY A 380 -25.27 -9.80 -1.67
N GLY A 381 -25.36 -8.53 -1.24
CA GLY A 381 -24.52 -7.45 -1.76
C GLY A 381 -23.04 -7.71 -1.52
N TYR A 382 -22.65 -8.05 -0.28
CA TYR A 382 -21.26 -8.37 0.08
C TYR A 382 -20.72 -9.56 -0.70
N ARG A 383 -21.46 -10.66 -0.74
CA ARG A 383 -21.10 -11.86 -1.50
C ARG A 383 -20.86 -11.53 -2.97
N THR A 384 -21.75 -10.75 -3.58
CA THR A 384 -21.65 -10.34 -4.98
C THR A 384 -20.42 -9.46 -5.24
N GLN A 385 -20.06 -8.57 -4.31
CA GLN A 385 -18.82 -7.78 -4.42
C GLN A 385 -17.56 -8.66 -4.45
N ILE A 386 -17.52 -9.72 -3.64
CA ILE A 386 -16.39 -10.68 -3.65
C ILE A 386 -16.40 -11.53 -4.92
N ALA A 387 -17.56 -12.02 -5.36
CA ALA A 387 -17.69 -12.78 -6.61
C ALA A 387 -17.14 -11.98 -7.81
N ASN A 388 -17.63 -10.75 -8.01
CA ASN A 388 -17.15 -9.86 -9.06
C ASN A 388 -15.67 -9.48 -8.88
N GLY A 389 -15.15 -9.51 -7.65
CA GLY A 389 -13.74 -9.31 -7.36
C GLY A 389 -12.87 -10.46 -7.88
N MET A 390 -13.32 -11.70 -7.67
CA MET A 390 -12.66 -12.89 -8.21
C MET A 390 -12.68 -12.90 -9.74
N ASP A 391 -13.80 -12.55 -10.36
CA ASP A 391 -13.91 -12.47 -11.83
C ASP A 391 -12.92 -11.45 -12.41
N ARG A 392 -12.84 -10.25 -11.82
CA ARG A 392 -11.87 -9.22 -12.24
C ARG A 392 -10.43 -9.70 -12.14
N VAL A 393 -10.07 -10.45 -11.10
CA VAL A 393 -8.73 -11.02 -10.97
C VAL A 393 -8.49 -12.06 -12.07
N GLN A 394 -9.47 -12.94 -12.32
CA GLN A 394 -9.38 -13.97 -13.37
C GLN A 394 -9.23 -13.36 -14.76
N ASP A 395 -9.92 -12.25 -15.04
CA ASP A 395 -9.85 -11.54 -16.32
C ASP A 395 -8.44 -11.07 -16.66
N THR A 396 -7.59 -10.80 -15.65
CA THR A 396 -6.18 -10.37 -15.85
C THR A 396 -5.23 -11.52 -16.24
N LEU A 397 -5.62 -12.76 -15.95
CA LEU A 397 -4.73 -13.92 -16.10
C LEU A 397 -4.22 -14.18 -17.53
N PRO A 398 -5.01 -13.99 -18.61
CA PRO A 398 -4.53 -14.23 -19.98
C PRO A 398 -3.26 -13.43 -20.35
N ARG A 399 -3.11 -12.20 -19.84
CA ARG A 399 -1.92 -11.36 -20.07
C ARG A 399 -0.80 -11.73 -19.11
N LEU A 400 -1.12 -12.09 -17.87
CA LEU A 400 -0.16 -12.61 -16.91
C LEU A 400 0.52 -13.91 -17.38
N TYR A 401 -0.19 -14.77 -18.10
CA TYR A 401 0.36 -16.03 -18.63
C TYR A 401 1.36 -15.85 -19.78
N GLN A 402 1.54 -14.64 -20.29
CA GLN A 402 2.49 -14.34 -21.36
C GLN A 402 3.90 -14.14 -20.79
N LEU A 403 4.84 -14.97 -21.21
CA LEU A 403 6.20 -15.01 -20.67
C LEU A 403 7.21 -14.30 -21.57
N ALA A 404 8.13 -13.56 -20.94
CA ALA A 404 9.18 -12.80 -21.62
C ALA A 404 10.36 -13.66 -22.12
N ALA A 405 10.54 -14.87 -21.56
CA ALA A 405 11.67 -15.75 -21.89
C ALA A 405 11.81 -15.97 -23.40
N GLY A 406 13.02 -15.79 -23.91
CA GLY A 406 13.34 -15.78 -25.34
C GLY A 406 13.43 -14.38 -25.96
N GLY A 407 13.02 -13.32 -25.24
CA GLY A 407 13.26 -11.93 -25.65
C GLY A 407 14.72 -11.47 -25.50
N THR A 408 15.50 -12.20 -24.71
CA THR A 408 16.91 -11.94 -24.40
C THR A 408 17.21 -10.53 -23.89
N ALA A 409 18.11 -9.78 -24.52
CA ALA A 409 18.60 -8.51 -23.98
C ALA A 409 17.58 -7.38 -24.12
N VAL A 410 16.99 -7.26 -25.31
CA VAL A 410 16.20 -6.10 -25.75
C VAL A 410 14.89 -6.47 -26.45
N GLY A 411 14.56 -7.76 -26.55
CA GLY A 411 13.32 -8.25 -27.15
C GLY A 411 13.49 -9.00 -28.47
N THR A 412 14.67 -8.91 -29.10
CA THR A 412 14.91 -9.48 -30.43
C THR A 412 15.14 -10.99 -30.44
N GLY A 413 15.49 -11.58 -29.28
CA GLY A 413 15.92 -12.97 -29.21
C GLY A 413 17.37 -13.22 -29.69
N LEU A 414 18.17 -12.16 -29.87
CA LEU A 414 19.60 -12.32 -30.15
C LEU A 414 20.27 -13.19 -29.08
N ASN A 415 21.12 -14.13 -29.50
CA ASN A 415 21.82 -15.10 -28.65
C ASN A 415 20.96 -16.15 -27.93
N THR A 416 19.68 -16.30 -28.28
CA THR A 416 18.90 -17.53 -27.99
C THR A 416 18.73 -18.38 -29.24
N ARG A 417 17.90 -19.43 -29.19
CA ARG A 417 17.64 -20.35 -30.30
C ARG A 417 16.20 -20.20 -30.79
N ILE A 418 16.01 -20.29 -32.11
CA ILE A 418 14.67 -20.41 -32.70
C ILE A 418 13.96 -21.62 -32.08
N GLY A 419 12.73 -21.41 -31.59
CA GLY A 419 11.95 -22.43 -30.89
C GLY A 419 12.22 -22.53 -29.39
N PHE A 420 13.19 -21.79 -28.81
CA PHE A 420 13.43 -21.81 -27.37
C PHE A 420 12.25 -21.20 -26.59
N ALA A 421 11.77 -20.03 -27.01
CA ALA A 421 10.72 -19.27 -26.33
C ALA A 421 9.41 -20.08 -26.21
N GLU A 422 8.99 -20.72 -27.29
CA GLU A 422 7.78 -21.55 -27.35
C GLU A 422 7.94 -22.81 -26.50
N LYS A 423 9.08 -23.49 -26.62
CA LYS A 423 9.34 -24.75 -25.89
C LYS A 423 9.48 -24.52 -24.39
N VAL A 424 10.10 -23.41 -23.95
CA VAL A 424 10.25 -23.12 -22.52
C VAL A 424 8.91 -22.74 -21.91
N ALA A 425 8.08 -21.95 -22.59
CA ALA A 425 6.73 -21.65 -22.13
C ALA A 425 5.85 -22.92 -22.02
N GLU A 426 5.87 -23.79 -23.04
CA GLU A 426 5.15 -25.06 -23.01
C GLU A 426 5.65 -26.00 -21.88
N THR A 427 6.96 -25.98 -21.61
CA THR A 427 7.53 -26.76 -20.51
C THR A 427 7.12 -26.20 -19.15
N ILE A 428 7.10 -24.87 -18.98
CA ILE A 428 6.60 -24.20 -17.77
C ILE A 428 5.11 -24.49 -17.56
N LYS A 429 4.31 -24.47 -18.63
CA LYS A 429 2.90 -24.87 -18.60
C LYS A 429 2.72 -26.30 -18.08
N LYS A 430 3.50 -27.26 -18.59
CA LYS A 430 3.47 -28.66 -18.09
C LYS A 430 3.88 -28.78 -16.64
N ARG A 431 4.91 -28.03 -16.21
CA ARG A 431 5.45 -28.10 -14.84
C ARG A 431 4.50 -27.48 -13.81
N THR A 432 3.73 -26.45 -14.20
CA THR A 432 2.84 -25.72 -13.29
C THR A 432 1.37 -26.13 -13.41
N GLY A 433 0.96 -26.72 -14.54
CA GLY A 433 -0.44 -26.97 -14.87
C GLY A 433 -1.20 -25.71 -15.33
N LEU A 434 -0.55 -24.55 -15.40
CA LEU A 434 -1.17 -23.28 -15.79
C LEU A 434 -0.87 -22.95 -17.27
N PRO A 435 -1.78 -22.27 -17.99
CA PRO A 435 -1.71 -22.11 -19.45
C PRO A 435 -0.73 -21.02 -19.89
N PHE A 436 0.51 -21.07 -19.40
CA PHE A 436 1.58 -20.18 -19.82
C PHE A 436 1.89 -20.31 -21.31
N VAL A 437 2.13 -19.16 -21.94
CA VAL A 437 2.49 -19.03 -23.36
C VAL A 437 3.64 -18.04 -23.51
N THR A 438 4.34 -18.10 -24.63
CA THR A 438 5.34 -17.08 -24.96
C THR A 438 4.65 -15.76 -25.30
N ALA A 439 5.15 -14.62 -24.83
CA ALA A 439 4.54 -13.33 -25.14
C ALA A 439 4.62 -13.05 -26.66
N PRO A 440 3.54 -12.58 -27.30
CA PRO A 440 3.52 -12.34 -28.74
C PRO A 440 4.46 -11.20 -29.14
N ASN A 441 4.67 -10.22 -28.26
CA ASN A 441 5.62 -9.14 -28.45
C ASN A 441 6.61 -9.09 -27.27
N LYS A 442 7.89 -9.33 -27.55
CA LYS A 442 8.94 -9.35 -26.52
C LYS A 442 9.43 -7.96 -26.12
N PHE A 443 9.23 -6.95 -26.96
CA PHE A 443 9.58 -5.57 -26.61
C PHE A 443 8.64 -5.07 -25.52
N GLU A 444 7.32 -5.23 -25.69
CA GLU A 444 6.33 -4.93 -24.63
C GLU A 444 6.64 -5.73 -23.36
N ALA A 445 6.83 -7.04 -23.50
CA ALA A 445 7.09 -7.94 -22.39
C ALA A 445 8.44 -7.72 -21.68
N LEU A 446 9.30 -6.79 -22.13
CA LEU A 446 10.54 -6.34 -21.46
C LEU A 446 10.49 -4.86 -21.02
N ALA A 447 9.94 -3.99 -21.87
CA ALA A 447 9.91 -2.54 -21.73
C ALA A 447 8.83 -2.01 -20.76
N ALA A 448 7.69 -2.70 -20.63
CA ALA A 448 6.55 -2.28 -19.79
C ALA A 448 6.18 -3.38 -18.78
N ARG A 449 5.44 -3.10 -17.70
CA ARG A 449 4.95 -4.11 -16.72
C ARG A 449 3.43 -4.06 -16.58
N ASP A 450 2.72 -3.86 -17.68
CA ASP A 450 1.31 -3.48 -17.66
C ASP A 450 0.41 -4.62 -17.16
N ALA A 451 0.73 -5.88 -17.49
CA ALA A 451 0.01 -7.04 -16.95
C ALA A 451 0.04 -7.10 -15.41
N LEU A 452 1.16 -6.70 -14.78
CA LEU A 452 1.27 -6.68 -13.32
C LEU A 452 0.59 -5.46 -12.70
N LEU A 453 0.62 -4.32 -13.40
CA LEU A 453 -0.16 -3.14 -13.04
C LEU A 453 -1.67 -3.44 -13.08
N GLU A 454 -2.12 -4.15 -14.11
CA GLU A 454 -3.52 -4.56 -14.29
C GLU A 454 -3.95 -5.55 -13.19
N VAL A 455 -3.14 -6.59 -12.92
CA VAL A 455 -3.37 -7.52 -11.81
C VAL A 455 -3.54 -6.74 -10.51
N HIS A 456 -2.63 -5.81 -10.21
CA HIS A 456 -2.72 -5.04 -8.97
C HIS A 456 -3.92 -4.09 -8.95
N GLY A 457 -4.29 -3.52 -10.11
CA GLY A 457 -5.54 -2.77 -10.27
C GLY A 457 -6.77 -3.59 -9.87
N ALA A 458 -6.84 -4.86 -10.26
CA ALA A 458 -7.91 -5.76 -9.81
C ALA A 458 -7.84 -6.04 -8.29
N LEU A 459 -6.65 -6.23 -7.72
CA LEU A 459 -6.46 -6.37 -6.26
C LEU A 459 -6.92 -5.10 -5.50
N ASN A 460 -6.67 -3.93 -6.07
CA ASN A 460 -7.10 -2.65 -5.50
C ASN A 460 -8.63 -2.54 -5.46
N VAL A 461 -9.33 -2.99 -6.51
CA VAL A 461 -10.81 -3.09 -6.50
C VAL A 461 -11.30 -4.06 -5.42
N VAL A 462 -10.65 -5.22 -5.29
CA VAL A 462 -10.98 -6.19 -4.22
C VAL A 462 -10.78 -5.56 -2.83
N ALA A 463 -9.69 -4.82 -2.62
CA ALA A 463 -9.42 -4.11 -1.36
C ALA A 463 -10.51 -3.07 -1.04
N CYS A 464 -10.99 -2.31 -2.02
CA CYS A 464 -12.12 -1.38 -1.84
C CYS A 464 -13.40 -2.11 -1.41
N SER A 465 -13.72 -3.24 -2.06
CA SER A 465 -14.88 -4.06 -1.70
C SER A 465 -14.76 -4.61 -0.27
N ILE A 466 -13.62 -5.17 0.09
CA ILE A 466 -13.34 -5.69 1.44
C ILE A 466 -13.42 -4.58 2.49
N MET A 467 -12.87 -3.40 2.21
CA MET A 467 -12.95 -2.24 3.10
C MET A 467 -14.40 -1.91 3.44
N LYS A 468 -15.28 -1.83 2.42
CA LYS A 468 -16.71 -1.59 2.59
C LYS A 468 -17.37 -2.66 3.45
N ILE A 469 -17.20 -3.93 3.08
CA ILE A 469 -17.83 -5.08 3.75
C ILE A 469 -17.41 -5.15 5.22
N ALA A 470 -16.10 -5.09 5.50
CA ALA A 470 -15.58 -5.18 6.86
C ALA A 470 -16.00 -3.99 7.72
N ASN A 471 -16.12 -2.80 7.13
CA ASN A 471 -16.57 -1.62 7.86
C ASN A 471 -18.07 -1.68 8.18
N ASP A 472 -18.92 -2.12 7.24
CA ASP A 472 -20.34 -2.34 7.53
C ASP A 472 -20.50 -3.34 8.68
N ILE A 473 -19.84 -4.50 8.62
CA ILE A 473 -19.91 -5.52 9.69
C ILE A 473 -19.44 -4.96 11.04
N ARG A 474 -18.37 -4.14 11.03
CA ARG A 474 -17.88 -3.47 12.25
C ARG A 474 -18.91 -2.49 12.83
N PHE A 475 -19.57 -1.69 12.00
CA PHE A 475 -20.59 -0.75 12.47
C PHE A 475 -21.88 -1.46 12.91
N LEU A 476 -22.33 -2.47 12.18
CA LEU A 476 -23.48 -3.30 12.55
C LEU A 476 -23.24 -4.07 13.85
N GLY A 477 -21.98 -4.44 14.14
CA GLY A 477 -21.55 -5.03 15.41
C GLY A 477 -21.21 -4.04 16.53
N SER A 478 -21.35 -2.72 16.31
CA SER A 478 -21.00 -1.72 17.33
C SER A 478 -21.98 -1.73 18.50
N GLY A 479 -21.49 -1.73 19.73
CA GLY A 479 -22.34 -1.89 20.91
C GLY A 479 -21.55 -2.08 22.22
N PRO A 480 -22.16 -2.61 23.29
CA PRO A 480 -23.47 -3.29 23.28
C PRO A 480 -24.68 -2.36 23.38
N ARG A 481 -24.52 -1.08 23.77
CA ARG A 481 -25.66 -0.19 24.05
C ARG A 481 -25.64 1.18 23.37
N CYS A 482 -24.49 1.61 22.86
CA CYS A 482 -24.30 2.96 22.30
C CYS A 482 -23.86 2.92 20.82
N GLY A 483 -24.27 1.87 20.11
CA GLY A 483 -24.00 1.66 18.69
C GLY A 483 -25.25 1.19 17.96
N LEU A 484 -25.06 0.51 16.82
CA LEU A 484 -26.17 -0.12 16.09
C LEU A 484 -26.56 -1.47 16.70
N GLY A 485 -25.61 -2.33 17.04
CA GLY A 485 -25.87 -3.59 17.72
C GLY A 485 -26.80 -4.54 16.97
N GLU A 486 -26.88 -4.47 15.65
CA GLU A 486 -27.68 -5.39 14.82
C GLU A 486 -27.03 -6.78 14.72
N LEU A 487 -25.70 -6.85 14.85
CA LEU A 487 -24.93 -8.09 14.79
C LEU A 487 -24.17 -8.32 16.10
N SER A 488 -24.06 -9.59 16.49
CA SER A 488 -23.10 -10.10 17.47
C SER A 488 -21.96 -10.79 16.73
N LEU A 489 -20.73 -10.32 16.96
CA LEU A 489 -19.51 -10.87 16.38
C LEU A 489 -18.86 -11.88 17.33
N PRO A 490 -18.12 -12.89 16.83
CA PRO A 490 -17.38 -13.83 17.67
C PRO A 490 -16.33 -13.15 18.54
N GLU A 491 -16.24 -13.57 19.80
CA GLU A 491 -15.17 -13.16 20.73
C GLU A 491 -14.00 -14.14 20.64
N ASN A 492 -12.92 -13.76 19.95
CA ASN A 492 -11.74 -14.62 19.73
C ASN A 492 -10.61 -14.35 20.72
N GLU A 493 -10.60 -13.17 21.32
CA GLU A 493 -9.60 -12.73 22.28
C GLU A 493 -10.27 -12.45 23.63
N PRO A 494 -9.64 -12.74 24.78
CA PRO A 494 -10.27 -12.52 26.08
C PRO A 494 -10.68 -11.05 26.28
N GLY A 495 -11.97 -10.79 26.41
CA GLY A 495 -12.48 -9.55 26.95
C GLY A 495 -12.19 -9.41 28.45
N SER A 496 -12.38 -8.20 28.98
CA SER A 496 -12.37 -8.01 30.43
C SER A 496 -13.68 -8.52 31.02
N SER A 497 -13.62 -9.38 32.05
CA SER A 497 -14.80 -9.94 32.71
C SER A 497 -15.74 -8.88 33.31
N ILE A 498 -15.25 -7.65 33.55
CA ILE A 498 -16.04 -6.51 34.01
C ILE A 498 -16.83 -5.81 32.88
N MET A 499 -16.60 -6.16 31.61
CA MET A 499 -17.21 -5.54 30.43
C MET A 499 -18.00 -6.54 29.58
N PRO A 500 -19.09 -7.15 30.10
CA PRO A 500 -19.86 -8.14 29.37
C PRO A 500 -20.50 -7.55 28.10
N GLY A 501 -20.47 -8.32 27.01
CA GLY A 501 -21.03 -7.94 25.71
C GLY A 501 -20.18 -6.96 24.90
N LYS A 502 -19.04 -6.48 25.44
CA LYS A 502 -18.08 -5.68 24.67
C LYS A 502 -17.17 -6.61 23.87
N VAL A 503 -17.40 -6.70 22.56
CA VAL A 503 -16.55 -7.43 21.63
C VAL A 503 -15.93 -6.46 20.62
N ASN A 504 -14.60 -6.35 20.64
CA ASN A 504 -13.91 -5.53 19.64
C ASN A 504 -13.89 -6.27 18.29
N PRO A 505 -14.17 -5.60 17.16
CA PRO A 505 -14.20 -6.22 15.83
C PRO A 505 -12.78 -6.41 15.25
N THR A 506 -11.91 -7.14 15.95
CA THR A 506 -10.46 -7.25 15.66
C THR A 506 -10.15 -7.76 14.25
N GLN A 507 -10.95 -8.70 13.74
CA GLN A 507 -10.79 -9.21 12.38
C GLN A 507 -11.21 -8.17 11.32
N CYS A 508 -12.21 -7.33 11.59
CA CYS A 508 -12.54 -6.19 10.72
C CYS A 508 -11.39 -5.18 10.71
N GLU A 509 -10.81 -4.88 11.87
CA GLU A 509 -9.63 -4.00 12.00
C GLU A 509 -8.47 -4.51 11.15
N ALA A 510 -8.08 -5.77 11.34
CA ALA A 510 -6.99 -6.39 10.60
C ALA A 510 -7.19 -6.32 9.07
N ILE A 511 -8.36 -6.75 8.58
CA ILE A 511 -8.60 -6.81 7.13
C ILE A 511 -8.76 -5.41 6.50
N THR A 512 -9.21 -4.40 7.27
CA THR A 512 -9.22 -3.01 6.78
C THR A 512 -7.83 -2.37 6.74
N MET A 513 -6.92 -2.71 7.68
CA MET A 513 -5.51 -2.34 7.53
C MET A 513 -4.87 -2.98 6.30
N VAL A 514 -5.18 -4.25 6.02
CA VAL A 514 -4.77 -4.94 4.79
C VAL A 514 -5.26 -4.20 3.55
N ALA A 515 -6.55 -3.83 3.49
CA ALA A 515 -7.10 -3.11 2.36
C ALA A 515 -6.38 -1.77 2.11
N ALA A 516 -6.11 -1.00 3.17
CA ALA A 516 -5.34 0.24 3.07
C ALA A 516 -3.90 0.00 2.55
N GLN A 517 -3.23 -1.04 3.04
CA GLN A 517 -1.89 -1.41 2.57
C GLN A 517 -1.90 -1.79 1.09
N VAL A 518 -2.91 -2.51 0.61
CA VAL A 518 -3.06 -2.86 -0.81
C VAL A 518 -3.24 -1.60 -1.65
N MET A 519 -4.06 -0.63 -1.23
CA MET A 519 -4.23 0.63 -1.94
C MET A 519 -2.91 1.41 -2.04
N GLY A 520 -2.11 1.47 -0.96
CA GLY A 520 -0.78 2.07 -0.99
C GLY A 520 0.19 1.33 -1.93
N ASN A 521 0.14 -0.01 -1.95
CA ASN A 521 0.95 -0.82 -2.86
C ASN A 521 0.60 -0.55 -4.33
N GLN A 522 -0.68 -0.29 -4.66
CA GLN A 522 -1.11 0.03 -6.01
C GLN A 522 -0.43 1.29 -6.54
N THR A 523 -0.31 2.33 -5.70
CA THR A 523 0.40 3.55 -6.06
C THR A 523 1.87 3.26 -6.37
N ALA A 524 2.55 2.47 -5.53
CA ALA A 524 3.94 2.08 -5.78
C ALA A 524 4.09 1.30 -7.10
N VAL A 525 3.19 0.35 -7.38
CA VAL A 525 3.19 -0.42 -8.63
C VAL A 525 2.93 0.47 -9.84
N THR A 526 2.00 1.42 -9.73
CA THR A 526 1.70 2.38 -10.81
C THR A 526 2.91 3.22 -11.15
N VAL A 527 3.59 3.79 -10.15
CA VAL A 527 4.81 4.59 -10.35
C VAL A 527 5.92 3.73 -10.96
N GLY A 528 6.13 2.51 -10.48
CA GLY A 528 7.14 1.62 -11.05
C GLY A 528 6.85 1.25 -12.51
N ALA A 529 5.60 0.93 -12.82
CA ALA A 529 5.17 0.53 -14.15
C ALA A 529 5.27 1.67 -15.17
N SER A 530 4.93 2.90 -14.77
CA SER A 530 4.96 4.08 -15.65
C SER A 530 6.37 4.54 -16.03
N ASN A 531 7.40 4.10 -15.30
CA ASN A 531 8.80 4.55 -15.48
C ASN A 531 9.65 3.51 -16.24
N GLY A 532 9.08 2.89 -17.26
CA GLY A 532 9.84 2.11 -18.25
C GLY A 532 10.65 3.01 -19.18
N HIS A 533 11.87 2.62 -19.52
CA HIS A 533 12.72 3.38 -20.43
C HIS A 533 13.18 2.49 -21.58
N PHE A 534 12.85 2.91 -22.81
CA PHE A 534 13.25 2.22 -24.04
C PHE A 534 12.92 0.71 -23.96
N GLU A 535 13.90 -0.17 -24.11
CA GLU A 535 13.67 -1.62 -24.21
C GLU A 535 13.51 -2.34 -22.85
N LEU A 536 13.63 -1.64 -21.70
CA LEU A 536 13.56 -2.30 -20.40
C LEU A 536 12.96 -1.44 -19.27
N ASN A 537 11.88 -1.91 -18.65
CA ASN A 537 11.46 -1.38 -17.35
C ASN A 537 12.38 -1.92 -16.24
N VAL A 538 13.00 -1.03 -15.47
CA VAL A 538 13.95 -1.35 -14.40
C VAL A 538 13.37 -1.07 -13.00
N PHE A 539 12.08 -1.32 -12.80
CA PHE A 539 11.42 -1.28 -11.49
C PHE A 539 10.90 -2.68 -11.08
N LYS A 540 11.39 -3.74 -11.76
CA LYS A 540 10.83 -5.10 -11.69
C LYS A 540 10.77 -5.65 -10.26
N PRO A 541 11.84 -5.62 -9.44
CA PRO A 541 11.79 -6.15 -8.07
C PRO A 541 10.73 -5.49 -7.18
N MET A 542 10.63 -4.16 -7.22
CA MET A 542 9.68 -3.41 -6.40
C MET A 542 8.23 -3.70 -6.82
N ILE A 543 7.97 -3.77 -8.14
CA ILE A 543 6.64 -4.09 -8.68
C ILE A 543 6.20 -5.47 -8.19
N VAL A 544 7.00 -6.51 -8.43
CA VAL A 544 6.59 -7.88 -8.07
C VAL A 544 6.48 -8.05 -6.55
N SER A 545 7.34 -7.40 -5.76
CA SER A 545 7.25 -7.47 -4.30
C SER A 545 5.92 -6.90 -3.79
N ASN A 546 5.48 -5.75 -4.31
CA ASN A 546 4.20 -5.17 -3.94
C ASN A 546 3.00 -6.01 -4.39
N VAL A 547 3.06 -6.61 -5.59
CA VAL A 547 2.01 -7.50 -6.09
C VAL A 547 1.90 -8.75 -5.21
N LEU A 548 3.01 -9.45 -4.96
CA LEU A 548 3.03 -10.67 -4.13
C LEU A 548 2.61 -10.37 -2.68
N ARG A 549 3.05 -9.24 -2.12
CA ARG A 549 2.62 -8.79 -0.79
C ARG A 549 1.10 -8.59 -0.74
N SER A 550 0.52 -7.88 -1.71
CA SER A 550 -0.93 -7.65 -1.76
C SER A 550 -1.73 -8.94 -1.91
N ILE A 551 -1.29 -9.85 -2.80
CA ILE A 551 -1.90 -11.18 -2.99
C ILE A 551 -1.94 -11.94 -1.67
N ARG A 552 -0.79 -12.01 -0.98
CA ARG A 552 -0.68 -12.75 0.27
C ARG A 552 -1.54 -12.15 1.39
N LEU A 553 -1.50 -10.83 1.57
CA LEU A 553 -2.28 -10.14 2.60
C LEU A 553 -3.78 -10.31 2.36
N LEU A 554 -4.25 -10.19 1.11
CA LEU A 554 -5.66 -10.39 0.76
C LEU A 554 -6.09 -11.84 0.93
N GLY A 555 -5.29 -12.81 0.49
CA GLY A 555 -5.57 -14.24 0.66
C GLY A 555 -5.70 -14.62 2.13
N ASP A 556 -4.65 -14.38 2.93
CA ASP A 556 -4.64 -14.70 4.37
C ASP A 556 -5.72 -13.91 5.13
N GLY A 557 -5.85 -12.62 4.84
CA GLY A 557 -6.84 -11.75 5.47
C GLY A 557 -8.28 -12.22 5.21
N SER A 558 -8.57 -12.65 3.98
CA SER A 558 -9.89 -13.18 3.61
C SER A 558 -10.20 -14.49 4.34
N VAL A 559 -9.25 -15.42 4.42
CA VAL A 559 -9.43 -16.67 5.19
C VAL A 559 -9.65 -16.37 6.68
N SER A 560 -8.82 -15.52 7.27
CA SER A 560 -8.94 -15.17 8.70
C SER A 560 -10.27 -14.50 9.00
N PHE A 561 -10.68 -13.53 8.17
CA PHE A 561 -11.94 -12.83 8.33
C PHE A 561 -13.16 -13.75 8.13
N ALA A 562 -13.12 -14.62 7.13
CA ALA A 562 -14.17 -15.59 6.87
C ALA A 562 -14.38 -16.54 8.06
N THR A 563 -13.29 -17.12 8.57
CA THR A 563 -13.34 -18.19 9.57
C THR A 563 -13.50 -17.69 11.01
N LYS A 564 -12.89 -16.55 11.35
CA LYS A 564 -12.87 -16.02 12.72
C LYS A 564 -13.89 -14.91 12.97
N CYS A 565 -14.56 -14.41 11.93
CA CYS A 565 -15.59 -13.40 12.08
C CYS A 565 -16.87 -13.82 11.35
N VAL A 566 -16.85 -13.82 10.01
CA VAL A 566 -18.08 -13.96 9.20
C VAL A 566 -18.84 -15.24 9.53
N ALA A 567 -18.18 -16.39 9.61
CA ALA A 567 -18.83 -17.66 9.92
C ALA A 567 -19.60 -17.66 11.25
N GLY A 568 -19.14 -16.90 12.24
CA GLY A 568 -19.73 -16.86 13.58
C GLY A 568 -20.67 -15.67 13.83
N ILE A 569 -20.97 -14.84 12.83
CA ILE A 569 -21.92 -13.71 13.01
C ILE A 569 -23.31 -14.22 13.40
N VAL A 570 -23.91 -13.61 14.42
CA VAL A 570 -25.29 -13.86 14.87
C VAL A 570 -26.09 -12.56 14.81
N PRO A 571 -27.35 -12.55 14.34
CA PRO A 571 -28.17 -11.34 14.31
C PRO A 571 -28.82 -11.11 15.68
N ASN A 572 -28.81 -9.87 16.16
CA ASN A 572 -29.49 -9.49 17.39
C ASN A 572 -30.96 -9.17 17.09
N THR A 573 -31.78 -10.20 16.91
CA THR A 573 -33.16 -10.10 16.43
C THR A 573 -34.04 -9.17 17.28
N ASP A 574 -33.84 -9.15 18.60
CA ASP A 574 -34.60 -8.26 19.49
C ASP A 574 -34.28 -6.78 19.22
N THR A 575 -33.00 -6.47 18.98
CA THR A 575 -32.57 -5.10 18.66
C THR A 575 -33.06 -4.69 17.28
N ILE A 576 -32.96 -5.59 16.29
CA ILE A 576 -33.45 -5.36 14.94
C ILE A 576 -34.97 -5.12 14.93
N SER A 577 -35.73 -5.98 15.64
CA SER A 577 -37.18 -5.86 15.75
C SER A 577 -37.59 -4.55 16.43
N ARG A 578 -36.88 -4.16 17.49
CA ARG A 578 -37.09 -2.88 18.15
C ARG A 578 -36.90 -1.70 17.20
N TYR A 579 -35.79 -1.65 16.45
CA TYR A 579 -35.59 -0.57 15.47
C TYR A 579 -36.64 -0.56 14.36
N LEU A 580 -37.07 -1.72 13.89
CA LEU A 580 -38.11 -1.80 12.87
C LEU A 580 -39.43 -1.20 13.36
N ASN A 581 -39.83 -1.51 14.60
CA ASN A 581 -41.07 -1.01 15.21
C ASN A 581 -40.99 0.46 15.64
N GLU A 582 -39.81 0.93 16.06
CA GLU A 582 -39.57 2.34 16.46
C GLU A 582 -39.30 3.26 15.25
N SER A 583 -39.04 2.71 14.06
CA SER A 583 -38.70 3.51 12.88
C SER A 583 -39.88 4.29 12.31
N LEU A 584 -39.59 5.49 11.82
CA LEU A 584 -40.54 6.34 11.12
C LEU A 584 -40.71 5.97 9.63
N MET A 585 -39.86 5.10 9.08
CA MET A 585 -39.82 4.84 7.63
C MET A 585 -40.95 3.93 7.13
N LEU A 586 -41.52 3.12 8.02
CA LEU A 586 -42.63 2.22 7.68
C LEU A 586 -43.94 2.97 7.39
N VAL A 587 -44.01 4.26 7.70
CA VAL A 587 -45.19 5.12 7.48
C VAL A 587 -45.62 5.15 6.01
N THR A 588 -44.68 4.93 5.08
CA THR A 588 -44.93 4.92 3.63
C THR A 588 -45.92 3.84 3.20
N ALA A 589 -46.06 2.75 3.96
CA ALA A 589 -47.07 1.73 3.73
C ALA A 589 -48.51 2.30 3.85
N LEU A 590 -48.70 3.34 4.67
CA LEU A 590 -50.02 3.95 4.87
C LEU A 590 -50.47 4.82 3.69
N ASN A 591 -49.55 5.26 2.81
CA ASN A 591 -49.86 6.20 1.73
C ASN A 591 -51.00 5.71 0.82
N GLN A 592 -51.03 4.41 0.52
CA GLN A 592 -52.04 3.81 -0.36
C GLN A 592 -53.42 3.66 0.30
N HIS A 593 -53.51 3.80 1.62
CA HIS A 593 -54.75 3.61 2.38
C HIS A 593 -55.35 4.93 2.88
N ILE A 594 -54.51 5.87 3.32
CA ILE A 594 -54.97 7.13 3.94
C ILE A 594 -54.48 8.39 3.21
N GLY A 595 -53.66 8.24 2.17
CA GLY A 595 -53.06 9.35 1.42
C GLY A 595 -51.80 9.93 2.09
N TYR A 596 -50.98 10.59 1.27
CA TYR A 596 -49.67 11.12 1.68
C TYR A 596 -49.75 12.10 2.86
N ASP A 597 -50.67 13.06 2.83
CA ASP A 597 -50.72 14.13 3.85
C ASP A 597 -51.01 13.58 5.26
N LYS A 598 -51.89 12.58 5.36
CA LYS A 598 -52.19 11.93 6.65
C LYS A 598 -51.01 11.11 7.14
N ALA A 599 -50.36 10.34 6.26
CA ALA A 599 -49.14 9.58 6.59
C ALA A 599 -48.00 10.52 7.06
N ALA A 600 -47.76 11.62 6.34
CA ALA A 600 -46.76 12.62 6.72
C ALA A 600 -47.08 13.28 8.07
N LYS A 601 -48.36 13.55 8.35
CA LYS A 601 -48.80 14.10 9.65
C LYS A 601 -48.53 13.10 10.79
N ILE A 602 -48.77 11.81 10.58
CA ILE A 602 -48.43 10.74 11.53
C ILE A 602 -46.93 10.72 11.81
N ALA A 603 -46.08 10.69 10.78
CA ALA A 603 -44.62 10.67 10.96
C ALA A 603 -44.11 11.90 11.71
N LYS A 604 -44.59 13.10 11.37
CA LYS A 604 -44.25 14.35 12.08
C LYS A 604 -44.69 14.31 13.54
N HIS A 605 -45.88 13.78 13.82
CA HIS A 605 -46.40 13.67 15.18
C HIS A 605 -45.61 12.65 16.01
N ALA A 606 -45.29 11.48 15.44
CA ALA A 606 -44.43 10.47 16.08
C ALA A 606 -43.06 11.05 16.44
N HIS A 607 -42.41 11.73 15.48
CA HIS A 607 -41.12 12.36 15.70
C HIS A 607 -41.16 13.45 16.79
N ALA A 608 -42.15 14.34 16.74
CA ALA A 608 -42.26 15.44 17.69
C ALA A 608 -42.52 14.98 19.14
N ASN A 609 -43.20 13.83 19.31
CA ASN A 609 -43.59 13.32 20.62
C ASN A 609 -42.75 12.12 21.10
N GLY A 610 -41.82 11.60 20.28
CA GLY A 610 -41.01 10.44 20.61
C GLY A 610 -41.80 9.14 20.75
N THR A 611 -42.89 9.00 19.98
CA THR A 611 -43.75 7.80 19.98
C THR A 611 -43.56 6.97 18.71
N THR A 612 -44.06 5.73 18.73
CA THR A 612 -44.08 4.87 17.53
C THR A 612 -45.08 5.40 16.50
N LEU A 613 -44.94 4.95 15.25
CA LEU A 613 -45.92 5.25 14.20
C LEU A 613 -47.33 4.76 14.56
N LYS A 614 -47.45 3.58 15.17
CA LYS A 614 -48.74 3.00 15.57
C LYS A 614 -49.43 3.88 16.60
N GLU A 615 -48.73 4.25 17.67
CA GLU A 615 -49.26 5.14 18.72
C GLU A 615 -49.68 6.51 18.15
N ALA A 616 -48.84 7.12 17.31
CA ALA A 616 -49.16 8.40 16.69
C ALA A 616 -50.37 8.32 15.74
N ALA A 617 -50.51 7.22 15.01
CA ALA A 617 -51.60 7.03 14.07
C ALA A 617 -52.95 6.80 14.75
N LEU A 618 -52.95 6.06 15.87
CA LEU A 618 -54.09 5.88 16.76
C LEU A 618 -54.48 7.21 17.44
N ALA A 619 -53.51 7.95 17.99
CA ALA A 619 -53.76 9.22 18.68
C ALA A 619 -54.38 10.29 17.76
N LEU A 620 -54.01 10.30 16.48
CA LEU A 620 -54.59 11.20 15.47
C LEU A 620 -55.94 10.70 14.92
N GLY A 621 -56.39 9.51 15.30
CA GLY A 621 -57.64 8.91 14.84
C GLY A 621 -57.69 8.65 13.33
N HIS A 622 -56.53 8.44 12.69
CA HIS A 622 -56.44 8.24 11.23
C HIS A 622 -56.52 6.78 10.81
N VAL A 623 -56.27 5.85 11.73
CA VAL A 623 -56.30 4.40 11.55
C VAL A 623 -56.68 3.72 12.87
N THR A 624 -57.30 2.54 12.80
CA THR A 624 -57.45 1.64 13.95
C THR A 624 -56.21 0.77 14.13
N GLU A 625 -56.13 0.05 15.25
CA GLU A 625 -55.03 -0.85 15.55
C GLU A 625 -54.96 -1.99 14.53
N GLU A 626 -56.11 -2.60 14.21
CA GLU A 626 -56.21 -3.70 13.25
C GLU A 626 -55.83 -3.25 11.84
N GLN A 627 -56.21 -2.02 11.45
CA GLN A 627 -55.83 -1.45 10.17
C GLN A 627 -54.32 -1.23 10.09
N PHE A 628 -53.71 -0.68 11.13
CA PHE A 628 -52.26 -0.49 11.16
C PHE A 628 -51.52 -1.82 11.03
N ASP A 629 -51.92 -2.82 11.82
CA ASP A 629 -51.29 -4.15 11.80
C ASP A 629 -51.52 -4.88 10.48
N GLN A 630 -52.63 -4.62 9.78
CA GLN A 630 -52.89 -5.19 8.45
C GLN A 630 -52.10 -4.49 7.35
N TRP A 631 -51.92 -3.17 7.42
CA TRP A 631 -51.37 -2.37 6.32
C TRP A 631 -49.85 -2.18 6.42
N VAL A 632 -49.30 -2.08 7.63
CA VAL A 632 -47.87 -1.85 7.86
C VAL A 632 -47.18 -3.18 8.11
N ARG A 633 -46.88 -3.88 7.01
CA ARG A 633 -46.26 -5.22 7.00
C ARG A 633 -44.86 -5.15 6.38
N PRO A 634 -43.77 -5.06 7.17
CA PRO A 634 -42.41 -4.90 6.66
C PRO A 634 -41.99 -5.95 5.63
N GLU A 635 -42.44 -7.19 5.77
CA GLU A 635 -42.20 -8.29 4.84
C GLU A 635 -42.83 -8.07 3.45
N LEU A 636 -43.83 -7.18 3.34
CA LEU A 636 -44.46 -6.80 2.07
C LEU A 636 -43.86 -5.53 1.45
N MET A 637 -42.78 -4.99 2.05
CA MET A 637 -42.10 -3.75 1.64
C MET A 637 -40.71 -4.01 1.02
N LEU A 638 -40.45 -5.24 0.55
CA LEU A 638 -39.11 -5.71 0.16
C LEU A 638 -38.90 -5.87 -1.35
N GLY A 639 -39.85 -5.43 -2.18
CA GLY A 639 -39.77 -5.59 -3.63
C GLY A 639 -40.86 -4.84 -4.41
N PRO A 640 -40.75 -4.81 -5.75
CA PRO A 640 -41.75 -4.20 -6.62
C PRO A 640 -43.09 -4.97 -6.56
N LYS A 641 -44.19 -4.27 -6.88
CA LYS A 641 -45.55 -4.81 -6.96
C LYS A 641 -46.14 -4.63 -8.35
#